data_AF-A0A9W3DRX5-F1
#
_entry.id   AF-A0A9W3DRX5-F1
#
_cell.length_a   1.000
_cell.length_b   1.000
_cell.length_c   1.000
_cell.angle_alpha   90.00
_cell.angle_beta   90.00
_cell.angle_gamma   90.00
#
_symmetry.space_group_name_H-M   'P 1'
#
loop_
_entity.id
_entity.type
_entity.pdbx_description
1 polymer ?
#
loop_
_entity_poly.entity_id
_entity_poly.type
_entity_poly.pdbx_seq_one_letter_code
_entity_poly.pdbx_strand_id
1 'polypeptide(L)'
;MGATLNRLLFYVCATFSIIHLAHSQNQQGFISLDCGLPSNESPYNEPFTNLTYISDAGFVHSGKTGTIHKDLKTHFMKPYTGLRYFPDGIRNCYNLSVMQDTKYLIRTVFVYGNYDGLNASPRFDLYLGPNIWRTVDAKLSGPGTAQEIIHITRSNILEICLVKTGTSTPLISALELRPLPYDTYITRTGSLKYVDRIYFSNSEKGVRYPEDVYDRAWSSVLPVEWTQINTTLDVVDSHKDYNPPQDVIKTAAVPANDSEPMTFSWTLDTSDDETYAYLYMADIQKMRNNDTREFDIIANGKVEFNPYSPMKFEVEVLFNRVPLKCEGGLCRVQLSRTRKSTLPPLMNALEIFQVIEFPQSETNQDDVSAMKNIRDTYGLNKISWQGDPCVPKQFLWSGLRCNVIDVSTPPRIVALDLSSSGLSGDIPPVIQNLTQLQELDLSRNNLTGEVPEFLAKILKSLVVLNLSGNKFSGRIPQALLDREKEGLKLTLDGYLRTCKSCKKKFPMAAVVGASLSFVAIIIAVVVLVFIFKRKKPSTCKVKRPSLELKNRRFTYSEVKNMTNHFQVVLGKGGFGVVCQGFLNNQQVAVKVLSQSSTQGYKEFKTEVELLLRVHHVNLVSLIGYCDEGNDLALIYEFMENGNLKEHLSGERDGSVLNWRSRLKIAIESALGIEYLHIGCKPPMVHRDVKSTNILLGQHFEAKLADFGL
;
A
#
# COMPACT_ATOMS: atom_id res chain seq x y z
N MET A 1 44.18 8.44 5.74
CA MET A 1 43.16 8.39 6.82
C MET A 1 41.70 8.46 6.33
N GLY A 2 41.38 9.03 5.16
CA GLY A 2 39.97 9.11 4.68
C GLY A 2 39.38 7.82 4.08
N ALA A 3 40.21 6.88 3.60
CA ALA A 3 39.72 5.65 2.95
C ALA A 3 39.29 4.54 3.94
N THR A 4 39.77 4.60 5.19
CA THR A 4 39.43 3.66 6.26
C THR A 4 38.12 4.04 6.96
N LEU A 5 37.79 5.33 7.04
CA LEU A 5 36.55 5.81 7.66
C LEU A 5 35.31 5.45 6.83
N ASN A 6 35.38 5.55 5.50
CA ASN A 6 34.28 5.15 4.62
C ASN A 6 34.05 3.63 4.57
N ARG A 7 35.10 2.81 4.73
CA ARG A 7 34.94 1.36 4.87
C ARG A 7 34.32 1.00 6.22
N LEU A 8 34.70 1.67 7.30
CA LEU A 8 34.10 1.45 8.62
C LEU A 8 32.62 1.86 8.64
N LEU A 9 32.25 2.99 8.01
CA LEU A 9 30.85 3.41 7.87
C LEU A 9 30.03 2.42 7.04
N PHE A 10 30.61 1.86 5.97
CA PHE A 10 29.94 0.87 5.13
C PHE A 10 29.76 -0.47 5.86
N TYR A 11 30.74 -0.89 6.67
CA TYR A 11 30.59 -2.08 7.52
C TYR A 11 29.60 -1.84 8.67
N VAL A 12 29.56 -0.65 9.28
CA VAL A 12 28.58 -0.30 10.32
C VAL A 12 27.16 -0.22 9.74
N CYS A 13 26.97 0.38 8.56
CA CYS A 13 25.68 0.39 7.86
C CYS A 13 25.28 -1.00 7.36
N ALA A 14 26.22 -1.81 6.85
CA ALA A 14 25.95 -3.19 6.44
C ALA A 14 25.65 -4.08 7.66
N THR A 15 26.29 -3.87 8.81
CA THR A 15 25.92 -4.59 10.05
C THR A 15 24.59 -4.10 10.61
N PHE A 16 24.23 -2.82 10.51
CA PHE A 16 22.90 -2.34 10.89
C PHE A 16 21.80 -2.86 9.94
N SER A 17 22.09 -2.99 8.64
CA SER A 17 21.15 -3.57 7.66
C SER A 17 21.09 -5.11 7.73
N ILE A 18 22.13 -5.78 8.20
CA ILE A 18 22.14 -7.25 8.36
C ILE A 18 21.60 -7.66 9.74
N ILE A 19 21.72 -6.82 10.77
CA ILE A 19 21.05 -7.05 12.08
C ILE A 19 19.53 -6.83 11.96
N HIS A 20 19.06 -6.02 11.00
CA HIS A 20 17.63 -5.92 10.66
C HIS A 20 17.07 -7.04 9.76
N LEU A 21 17.91 -7.98 9.30
CA LEU A 21 17.49 -9.14 8.49
C LEU A 21 17.81 -10.49 9.14
N ALA A 22 18.33 -10.48 10.36
CA ALA A 22 18.54 -11.67 11.19
C ALA A 22 17.67 -11.60 12.46
N HIS A 23 16.36 -11.38 12.29
CA HIS A 23 15.37 -11.68 13.31
C HIS A 23 14.12 -12.22 12.63
N SER A 24 13.91 -13.54 12.81
CA SER A 24 12.65 -14.27 12.63
C SER A 24 12.00 -14.24 11.24
N GLN A 25 12.07 -15.36 10.50
CA GLN A 25 11.15 -15.65 9.39
C GLN A 25 9.64 -15.62 9.82
N ASN A 26 9.33 -15.55 11.11
CA ASN A 26 7.98 -15.67 11.67
C ASN A 26 7.27 -14.34 12.02
N GLN A 27 7.83 -13.16 11.72
CA GLN A 27 7.17 -11.86 11.96
C GLN A 27 7.08 -10.99 10.69
N GLN A 28 7.17 -11.61 9.52
CA GLN A 28 7.20 -10.88 8.26
C GLN A 28 5.90 -10.08 8.06
N GLY A 29 6.02 -8.76 7.93
CA GLY A 29 4.91 -7.84 7.71
C GLY A 29 4.18 -7.37 8.98
N PHE A 30 4.64 -7.76 10.18
CA PHE A 30 4.06 -7.26 11.43
C PHE A 30 4.48 -5.80 11.67
N ILE A 31 3.54 -4.99 12.16
CA ILE A 31 3.82 -3.65 12.69
C ILE A 31 3.41 -3.63 14.15
N SER A 32 4.33 -3.32 15.05
CA SER A 32 4.07 -3.22 16.50
C SER A 32 4.68 -1.93 17.02
N LEU A 33 3.83 -0.93 17.23
CA LEU A 33 4.23 0.38 17.72
C LEU A 33 3.93 0.51 19.20
N ASP A 34 4.95 0.87 19.97
CA ASP A 34 4.81 1.40 21.33
C ASP A 34 4.73 2.92 21.21
N CYS A 35 3.53 3.46 21.44
CA CYS A 35 3.27 4.88 21.25
C CYS A 35 3.87 5.75 22.37
N GLY A 36 4.28 5.15 23.48
CA GLY A 36 4.99 5.85 24.54
C GLY A 36 6.52 5.82 24.38
N LEU A 37 7.05 4.97 23.50
CA LEU A 37 8.49 4.77 23.36
C LEU A 37 9.18 5.97 22.71
N PRO A 38 10.16 6.61 23.37
CA PRO A 38 10.92 7.70 22.79
C PRO A 38 11.67 7.30 21.50
N SER A 39 11.87 8.27 20.59
CA SER A 39 12.53 8.01 19.30
C SER A 39 14.02 7.65 19.40
N ASN A 40 14.65 7.92 20.54
CA ASN A 40 16.05 7.58 20.81
C ASN A 40 16.21 6.20 21.48
N GLU A 41 15.12 5.56 21.91
CA GLU A 41 15.18 4.21 22.46
C GLU A 41 15.22 3.16 21.35
N SER A 42 15.98 2.10 21.59
CA SER A 42 16.08 0.98 20.65
C SER A 42 14.83 0.10 20.70
N PRO A 43 14.47 -0.57 19.58
CA PRO A 43 13.46 -1.63 19.58
C PRO A 43 13.71 -2.68 20.67
N TYR A 44 12.64 -3.26 21.20
CA TYR A 44 12.72 -4.30 22.24
C TYR A 44 11.72 -5.42 22.00
N ASN A 45 12.01 -6.61 22.53
CA ASN A 45 11.07 -7.73 22.51
C ASN A 45 10.24 -7.71 23.80
N GLU A 46 8.92 -7.75 23.64
CA GLU A 46 7.99 -7.84 24.76
C GLU A 46 7.99 -9.29 25.30
N PRO A 47 8.21 -9.54 26.60
CA PRO A 47 8.43 -10.89 27.12
C PRO A 47 7.26 -11.87 26.98
N PHE A 48 6.02 -11.41 27.10
CA PHE A 48 4.84 -12.29 27.05
C PHE A 48 4.56 -12.77 25.63
N THR A 49 4.63 -11.86 24.67
CA THR A 49 4.31 -12.11 23.27
C THR A 49 5.55 -12.49 22.46
N ASN A 50 6.76 -12.12 22.87
CA ASN A 50 7.98 -12.21 22.06
C ASN A 50 7.94 -11.36 20.76
N LEU A 51 7.07 -10.36 20.71
CA LEU A 51 6.98 -9.41 19.59
C LEU A 51 7.97 -8.27 19.76
N THR A 52 8.60 -7.86 18.66
CA THR A 52 9.46 -6.67 18.65
C THR A 52 8.63 -5.40 18.50
N TYR A 53 8.67 -4.52 19.49
CA TYR A 53 8.04 -3.19 19.45
C TYR A 53 9.05 -2.11 19.09
N ILE A 54 8.60 -1.13 18.30
CA ILE A 54 9.38 0.05 17.89
C ILE A 54 8.66 1.34 18.30
N SER A 55 9.39 2.46 18.29
CA SER A 55 8.81 3.78 18.54
C SER A 55 7.88 4.19 17.40
N ASP A 56 6.81 4.89 17.76
CA ASP A 56 5.80 5.39 16.83
C ASP A 56 6.17 6.75 16.18
N ALA A 57 7.28 7.37 16.59
CA ALA A 57 7.66 8.74 16.22
C ALA A 57 7.80 8.96 14.70
N GLY A 58 8.08 7.91 13.92
CA GLY A 58 8.16 7.96 12.46
C GLY A 58 6.81 7.89 11.74
N PHE A 59 5.72 7.62 12.45
CA PHE A 59 4.40 7.33 11.89
C PHE A 59 3.36 8.40 12.20
N VAL A 60 3.67 9.35 13.08
CA VAL A 60 2.77 10.41 13.54
C VAL A 60 3.48 11.76 13.54
N HIS A 61 2.75 12.83 13.22
CA HIS A 61 3.33 14.16 13.06
C HIS A 61 3.32 15.02 14.34
N SER A 62 2.43 14.70 15.29
CA SER A 62 2.17 15.51 16.48
C SER A 62 2.05 14.65 17.75
N GLY A 63 1.72 15.29 18.87
CA GLY A 63 1.47 14.62 20.14
C GLY A 63 2.68 14.61 21.07
N LYS A 64 2.40 14.30 22.33
CA LYS A 64 3.38 14.23 23.43
C LYS A 64 3.34 12.84 24.03
N THR A 65 4.44 12.40 24.62
CA THR A 65 4.53 11.10 25.31
C THR A 65 4.23 11.26 26.80
N GLY A 66 3.52 10.30 27.36
CA GLY A 66 3.18 10.19 28.77
C GLY A 66 3.41 8.76 29.26
N THR A 67 3.23 8.56 30.57
CA THR A 67 3.41 7.25 31.20
C THR A 67 2.37 7.09 32.28
N ILE A 68 1.79 5.89 32.38
CA ILE A 68 0.78 5.59 33.38
C ILE A 68 1.35 5.64 34.80
N HIS A 69 0.47 5.79 35.79
CA HIS A 69 0.85 5.74 37.20
C HIS A 69 1.61 4.45 37.54
N LYS A 70 2.62 4.56 38.42
CA LYS A 70 3.57 3.47 38.70
C LYS A 70 2.88 2.18 39.17
N ASP A 71 1.85 2.31 39.99
CA ASP A 71 1.12 1.17 40.58
C ASP A 71 0.35 0.34 39.53
N LEU A 72 0.06 0.94 38.37
CA LEU A 72 -0.63 0.25 37.28
C LEU A 72 0.34 -0.47 36.33
N LYS A 73 1.63 -0.14 36.35
CA LYS A 73 2.60 -0.71 35.40
C LYS A 73 2.74 -2.23 35.50
N THR A 74 2.56 -2.80 36.68
CA THR A 74 2.66 -4.25 36.89
C THR A 74 1.47 -5.03 36.32
N HIS A 75 0.37 -4.35 35.98
CA HIS A 75 -0.84 -4.95 35.45
C HIS A 75 -0.86 -5.01 33.91
N PHE A 76 0.13 -4.41 33.26
CA PHE A 76 0.15 -4.23 31.82
C PHE A 76 1.49 -4.66 31.21
N MET A 77 1.42 -5.17 29.98
CA MET A 77 2.62 -5.39 29.17
C MET A 77 3.33 -4.06 28.93
N LYS A 78 4.67 -4.12 28.77
CA LYS A 78 5.51 -2.93 28.55
C LYS A 78 4.96 -1.91 27.53
N PRO A 79 4.53 -2.30 26.30
CA PRO A 79 4.01 -1.35 25.31
C PRO A 79 2.73 -0.62 25.73
N TYR A 80 2.06 -1.07 26.78
CA TYR A 80 0.82 -0.46 27.27
C TYR A 80 1.06 0.47 28.48
N THR A 81 2.31 0.57 28.96
CA THR A 81 2.67 1.41 30.11
C THR A 81 3.06 2.84 29.70
N GLY A 82 3.54 3.02 28.48
CA GLY A 82 3.72 4.31 27.84
C GLY A 82 2.52 4.67 26.97
N LEU A 83 2.32 5.95 26.69
CA LEU A 83 1.31 6.41 25.75
C LEU A 83 1.73 7.68 25.01
N ARG A 84 1.14 7.91 23.85
CA ARG A 84 1.09 9.22 23.19
C ARG A 84 -0.27 9.85 23.42
N TYR A 85 -0.29 11.15 23.72
CA TYR A 85 -1.50 11.94 23.87
C TYR A 85 -1.45 13.22 23.02
N PHE A 86 -2.62 13.70 22.61
CA PHE A 86 -2.75 14.75 21.60
C PHE A 86 -3.54 15.96 22.13
N PRO A 87 -2.89 16.87 22.87
CA PRO A 87 -3.57 18.06 23.40
C PRO A 87 -3.92 19.07 22.31
N ASP A 88 -3.12 19.10 21.24
CA ASP A 88 -3.19 20.03 20.13
C ASP A 88 -3.88 19.40 18.90
N GLY A 89 -4.59 20.23 18.13
CA GLY A 89 -5.31 19.78 16.94
C GLY A 89 -6.61 19.03 17.25
N ILE A 90 -7.46 18.92 16.23
CA ILE A 90 -8.75 18.21 16.35
C ILE A 90 -8.61 16.76 15.90
N ARG A 91 -7.87 16.52 14.81
CA ARG A 91 -7.64 15.20 14.22
C ARG A 91 -6.14 14.94 14.16
N ASN A 92 -5.71 13.85 14.77
CA ASN A 92 -4.31 13.44 14.82
C ASN A 92 -4.17 12.02 14.27
N CYS A 93 -3.29 11.81 13.29
CA CYS A 93 -3.31 10.59 12.50
C CYS A 93 -1.95 9.91 12.42
N TYR A 94 -1.98 8.59 12.55
CA TYR A 94 -0.91 7.71 12.15
C TYR A 94 -1.01 7.45 10.65
N ASN A 95 0.14 7.43 9.98
CA ASN A 95 0.25 7.08 8.57
C ASN A 95 1.14 5.84 8.45
N LEU A 96 0.52 4.71 8.14
CA LEU A 96 1.18 3.40 8.09
C LEU A 96 1.35 2.97 6.64
N SER A 97 2.55 2.52 6.28
CA SER A 97 2.78 1.88 4.98
C SER A 97 2.29 0.44 5.02
N VAL A 98 1.34 0.11 4.16
CA VAL A 98 0.72 -1.22 4.08
C VAL A 98 0.69 -1.70 2.63
N MET A 99 0.50 -2.99 2.43
CA MET A 99 0.25 -3.53 1.09
C MET A 99 -1.23 -3.36 0.74
N GLN A 100 -1.51 -2.75 -0.42
CA GLN A 100 -2.87 -2.63 -0.95
C GLN A 100 -3.51 -4.01 -1.14
N ASP A 101 -4.84 -4.08 -1.00
CA ASP A 101 -5.66 -5.30 -1.13
C ASP A 101 -5.25 -6.44 -0.18
N THR A 102 -4.52 -6.11 0.88
CA THR A 102 -4.12 -7.07 1.91
C THR A 102 -5.04 -6.97 3.12
N LYS A 103 -5.39 -8.13 3.67
CA LYS A 103 -6.18 -8.23 4.90
C LYS A 103 -5.29 -8.06 6.12
N TYR A 104 -5.65 -7.16 7.01
CA TYR A 104 -4.97 -6.96 8.28
C TYR A 104 -5.94 -7.11 9.45
N LEU A 105 -5.49 -7.80 10.50
CA LEU A 105 -5.98 -7.58 11.85
C LEU A 105 -5.27 -6.35 12.39
N ILE A 106 -6.04 -5.32 12.74
CA ILE A 106 -5.57 -4.04 13.25
C ILE A 106 -6.06 -3.91 14.68
N ARG A 107 -5.16 -3.68 15.62
CA ARG A 107 -5.46 -3.50 17.04
C ARG A 107 -4.90 -2.18 17.55
N THR A 108 -5.73 -1.40 18.22
CA THR A 108 -5.35 -0.17 18.93
C THR A 108 -5.61 -0.37 20.41
N VAL A 109 -4.66 0.06 21.25
CA VAL A 109 -4.73 -0.13 22.70
C VAL A 109 -4.67 1.21 23.40
N PHE A 110 -5.55 1.41 24.38
CA PHE A 110 -5.76 2.68 25.09
C PHE A 110 -5.72 2.44 26.60
N VAL A 111 -4.65 2.88 27.25
CA VAL A 111 -4.49 2.83 28.71
C VAL A 111 -4.31 4.26 29.22
N TYR A 112 -5.36 4.82 29.85
CA TYR A 112 -5.28 6.17 30.41
C TYR A 112 -4.33 6.23 31.61
N GLY A 113 -4.51 5.31 32.55
CA GLY A 113 -3.64 5.13 33.71
C GLY A 113 -3.31 6.40 34.51
N ASN A 114 -4.18 7.41 34.45
CA ASN A 114 -4.02 8.72 35.08
C ASN A 114 -2.65 9.38 34.81
N TYR A 115 -2.15 9.29 33.57
CA TYR A 115 -0.83 9.81 33.18
C TYR A 115 -0.65 11.32 33.43
N ASP A 116 -1.75 12.08 33.48
CA ASP A 116 -1.78 13.53 33.66
C ASP A 116 -2.20 13.98 35.07
N GLY A 117 -2.54 13.04 35.96
CA GLY A 117 -2.97 13.33 37.33
C GLY A 117 -4.38 13.93 37.46
N LEU A 118 -5.15 14.02 36.37
CA LEU A 118 -6.47 14.68 36.37
C LEU A 118 -7.62 13.76 36.78
N ASN A 119 -7.42 12.44 36.78
CA ASN A 119 -8.47 11.43 36.99
C ASN A 119 -9.70 11.65 36.09
N ALA A 120 -9.48 12.15 34.88
CA ALA A 120 -10.52 12.45 33.91
C ALA A 120 -10.39 11.53 32.71
N SER A 121 -11.10 10.40 32.73
CA SER A 121 -11.09 9.42 31.65
C SER A 121 -11.46 10.08 30.31
N PRO A 122 -10.58 10.00 29.28
CA PRO A 122 -10.84 10.65 28.02
C PRO A 122 -11.89 9.89 27.20
N ARG A 123 -12.68 10.67 26.46
CA ARG A 123 -13.56 10.21 25.38
C ARG A 123 -13.12 10.83 24.06
N PHE A 124 -13.01 10.05 23.00
CA PHE A 124 -12.59 10.54 21.67
C PHE A 124 -13.02 9.55 20.59
N ASP A 125 -13.01 9.98 19.34
CA ASP A 125 -13.38 9.12 18.22
C ASP A 125 -12.15 8.56 17.52
N LEU A 126 -12.22 7.29 17.16
CA LEU A 126 -11.24 6.58 16.37
C LEU A 126 -11.77 6.43 14.95
N TYR A 127 -10.93 6.77 13.99
CA TYR A 127 -11.23 6.75 12.56
C TYR A 127 -10.26 5.82 11.83
N LEU A 128 -10.77 5.11 10.82
CA LEU A 128 -10.00 4.37 9.84
C LEU A 128 -10.16 5.07 8.48
N GLY A 129 -9.07 5.67 7.98
CA GLY A 129 -9.14 6.63 6.90
C GLY A 129 -10.12 7.77 7.23
N PRO A 130 -11.06 8.11 6.34
CA PRO A 130 -12.05 9.17 6.58
C PRO A 130 -13.30 8.68 7.33
N ASN A 131 -13.40 7.39 7.65
CA ASN A 131 -14.60 6.79 8.25
C ASN A 131 -14.44 6.61 9.75
N ILE A 132 -15.54 6.82 10.50
CA ILE A 132 -15.56 6.52 11.93
C ILE A 132 -15.49 5.02 12.14
N TRP A 133 -14.60 4.58 13.02
CA TRP A 133 -14.48 3.19 13.45
C TRP A 133 -15.19 3.00 14.79
N ARG A 134 -14.87 3.80 15.81
CA ARG A 134 -15.53 3.73 17.13
C ARG A 134 -15.29 4.96 17.98
N THR A 135 -16.22 5.32 18.85
CA THR A 135 -15.94 6.20 19.99
C THR A 135 -15.27 5.39 21.11
N VAL A 136 -14.08 5.81 21.52
CA VAL A 136 -13.37 5.29 22.69
C VAL A 136 -13.82 6.08 23.92
N ASP A 137 -14.26 5.37 24.96
CA ASP A 137 -14.63 5.96 26.25
C ASP A 137 -13.89 5.24 27.38
N ALA A 138 -12.79 5.84 27.85
CA ALA A 138 -11.96 5.25 28.87
C ALA A 138 -12.65 5.11 30.24
N LYS A 139 -13.81 5.74 30.46
CA LYS A 139 -14.56 5.61 31.72
C LYS A 139 -15.30 4.27 31.81
N LEU A 140 -15.79 3.77 30.66
CA LEU A 140 -16.57 2.54 30.57
C LEU A 140 -15.70 1.29 30.40
N SER A 141 -14.42 1.48 30.13
CA SER A 141 -13.51 0.46 29.60
C SER A 141 -12.55 -0.19 30.62
N GLY A 142 -12.68 0.11 31.92
CA GLY A 142 -11.74 -0.37 32.93
C GLY A 142 -10.36 0.33 32.83
N PRO A 143 -9.26 -0.29 33.31
CA PRO A 143 -7.95 0.36 33.35
C PRO A 143 -7.31 0.50 31.96
N GLY A 144 -7.80 -0.24 30.94
CA GLY A 144 -7.42 -0.09 29.54
C GLY A 144 -8.37 -0.84 28.59
N THR A 145 -8.49 -0.38 27.34
CA THR A 145 -9.31 -1.01 26.29
C THR A 145 -8.51 -1.22 25.01
N ALA A 146 -8.76 -2.35 24.34
CA ALA A 146 -8.32 -2.59 22.99
C ALA A 146 -9.50 -2.51 22.02
N GLN A 147 -9.28 -1.94 20.85
CA GLN A 147 -10.19 -2.00 19.70
C GLN A 147 -9.52 -2.77 18.59
N GLU A 148 -10.22 -3.77 18.04
CA GLU A 148 -9.70 -4.64 16.99
C GLU A 148 -10.68 -4.68 15.79
N ILE A 149 -10.11 -4.71 14.59
CA ILE A 149 -10.85 -4.84 13.33
C ILE A 149 -10.02 -5.66 12.35
N ILE A 150 -10.70 -6.48 11.55
CA ILE A 150 -10.13 -7.11 10.36
C ILE A 150 -10.61 -6.33 9.14
N HIS A 151 -9.67 -5.74 8.41
CA HIS A 151 -9.93 -4.84 7.29
C HIS A 151 -9.04 -5.15 6.09
N ILE A 152 -9.60 -5.01 4.89
CA ILE A 152 -8.85 -5.10 3.63
C ILE A 152 -8.52 -3.68 3.18
N THR A 153 -7.23 -3.36 3.12
CA THR A 153 -6.73 -2.01 2.82
C THR A 153 -6.98 -1.63 1.36
N ARG A 154 -7.50 -0.43 1.13
CA ARG A 154 -7.81 0.07 -0.23
C ARG A 154 -6.64 0.74 -0.94
N SER A 155 -5.60 1.11 -0.19
CA SER A 155 -4.40 1.77 -0.71
C SER A 155 -3.14 1.23 -0.02
N ASN A 156 -1.97 1.70 -0.45
CA ASN A 156 -0.69 1.40 0.17
C ASN A 156 -0.40 2.21 1.45
N ILE A 157 -1.35 3.05 1.86
CA ILE A 157 -1.30 3.88 3.05
C ILE A 157 -2.56 3.61 3.87
N LEU A 158 -2.37 3.27 5.15
CA LEU A 158 -3.47 3.18 6.10
C LEU A 158 -3.36 4.33 7.10
N GLU A 159 -4.41 5.12 7.19
CA GLU A 159 -4.51 6.21 8.15
C GLU A 159 -5.39 5.79 9.34
N ILE A 160 -4.85 5.90 10.55
CA ILE A 160 -5.60 5.67 11.80
C ILE A 160 -5.59 6.98 12.58
N CYS A 161 -6.77 7.58 12.73
CA CYS A 161 -6.91 8.93 13.26
C CYS A 161 -7.64 8.93 14.59
N LEU A 162 -7.08 9.66 15.56
CA LEU A 162 -7.68 9.98 16.84
C LEU A 162 -8.25 11.41 16.78
N VAL A 163 -9.54 11.52 17.04
CA VAL A 163 -10.32 12.75 16.88
C VAL A 163 -10.87 13.20 18.22
N LYS A 164 -10.54 14.44 18.59
CA LYS A 164 -10.98 15.07 19.82
C LYS A 164 -12.49 15.28 19.84
N THR A 165 -13.15 14.84 20.91
CA THR A 165 -14.56 15.14 21.19
C THR A 165 -14.68 16.03 22.43
N GLY A 166 -15.22 17.24 22.25
CA GLY A 166 -15.30 18.24 23.32
C GLY A 166 -13.91 18.67 23.82
N THR A 167 -13.71 18.63 25.13
CA THR A 167 -12.46 19.06 25.79
C THR A 167 -11.47 17.91 26.04
N SER A 168 -11.87 16.67 25.78
CA SER A 168 -11.08 15.48 26.05
C SER A 168 -9.81 15.41 25.20
N THR A 169 -8.74 14.84 25.76
CA THR A 169 -7.47 14.68 25.06
C THR A 169 -7.33 13.24 24.57
N PRO A 170 -7.31 12.99 23.24
CA PRO A 170 -7.09 11.65 22.71
C PRO A 170 -5.72 11.10 23.10
N LEU A 171 -5.66 9.78 23.30
CA LEU A 171 -4.43 9.07 23.62
C LEU A 171 -4.39 7.71 22.94
N ILE A 172 -3.21 7.11 22.84
CA ILE A 172 -2.99 5.74 22.38
C ILE A 172 -1.72 5.18 23.03
N SER A 173 -1.77 3.93 23.45
CA SER A 173 -0.65 3.23 24.08
C SER A 173 0.09 2.35 23.09
N ALA A 174 -0.64 1.60 22.26
CA ALA A 174 -0.04 0.76 21.22
C ALA A 174 -0.89 0.68 19.96
N LEU A 175 -0.22 0.43 18.84
CA LEU A 175 -0.82 0.20 17.53
C LEU A 175 -0.18 -1.02 16.86
N GLU A 176 -0.99 -2.03 16.57
CA GLU A 176 -0.55 -3.35 16.15
C GLU A 176 -1.26 -3.75 14.83
N LEU A 177 -0.51 -4.18 13.82
CA LEU A 177 -1.04 -4.71 12.56
C LEU A 177 -0.45 -6.08 12.25
N ARG A 178 -1.32 -7.01 11.86
CA ARG A 178 -0.97 -8.39 11.51
C ARG A 178 -1.57 -8.72 10.15
N PRO A 179 -0.76 -9.01 9.11
CA PRO A 179 -1.29 -9.52 7.86
C PRO A 179 -1.95 -10.88 8.10
N LEU A 180 -3.13 -11.07 7.53
CA LEU A 180 -3.87 -12.33 7.58
C LEU A 180 -3.90 -12.99 6.20
N PRO A 181 -4.04 -14.33 6.13
CA PRO A 181 -4.23 -15.03 4.87
C PRO A 181 -5.41 -14.48 4.07
N TYR A 182 -5.31 -14.51 2.74
CA TYR A 182 -6.31 -13.92 1.86
C TYR A 182 -7.67 -14.65 1.92
N ASP A 183 -7.66 -15.95 2.17
CA ASP A 183 -8.79 -16.88 2.20
C ASP A 183 -9.51 -17.01 3.55
N THR A 184 -9.01 -16.37 4.61
CA THR A 184 -9.67 -16.35 5.93
C THR A 184 -10.65 -15.19 6.09
N TYR A 185 -11.65 -15.28 6.96
CA TYR A 185 -12.52 -14.14 7.32
C TYR A 185 -13.15 -13.41 6.11
N ILE A 186 -13.58 -14.15 5.09
CA ILE A 186 -14.14 -13.58 3.86
C ILE A 186 -15.53 -13.00 4.15
N THR A 187 -15.70 -11.71 3.98
CA THR A 187 -16.99 -11.01 4.13
C THR A 187 -17.65 -10.76 2.79
N ARG A 188 -18.99 -10.68 2.78
CA ARG A 188 -19.74 -10.23 1.59
C ARG A 188 -19.62 -8.73 1.38
N THR A 189 -19.67 -7.98 2.48
CA THR A 189 -19.55 -6.52 2.54
C THR A 189 -18.86 -6.14 3.84
N GLY A 190 -18.32 -4.92 3.87
CA GLY A 190 -17.76 -4.35 5.10
C GLY A 190 -16.52 -5.08 5.64
N SER A 191 -16.09 -4.60 6.80
CA SER A 191 -14.98 -5.11 7.61
C SER A 191 -15.52 -5.81 8.85
N LEU A 192 -14.70 -6.61 9.51
CA LEU A 192 -15.10 -7.34 10.72
C LEU A 192 -14.59 -6.61 11.96
N LYS A 193 -15.51 -5.95 12.66
CA LYS A 193 -15.25 -5.37 13.98
C LYS A 193 -15.28 -6.48 15.03
N TYR A 194 -14.24 -6.53 15.86
CA TYR A 194 -14.12 -7.49 16.94
C TYR A 194 -15.27 -7.36 17.96
N VAL A 195 -15.86 -8.50 18.33
CA VAL A 195 -16.79 -8.61 19.47
C VAL A 195 -16.17 -9.52 20.53
N ASP A 196 -15.83 -10.75 20.15
CA ASP A 196 -15.21 -11.70 21.08
C ASP A 196 -14.32 -12.74 20.37
N ARG A 197 -13.31 -13.24 21.08
CA ARG A 197 -12.45 -14.35 20.66
C ARG A 197 -12.09 -15.17 21.89
N ILE A 198 -12.79 -16.28 22.05
CA ILE A 198 -12.71 -17.10 23.25
C ILE A 198 -12.40 -18.55 22.94
N TYR A 199 -11.74 -19.19 23.89
CA TYR A 199 -11.60 -20.64 23.93
C TYR A 199 -12.12 -21.15 25.26
N PHE A 200 -12.67 -22.35 25.25
CA PHE A 200 -13.41 -22.84 26.41
C PHE A 200 -12.49 -23.56 27.39
N SER A 201 -12.04 -22.82 28.41
CA SER A 201 -11.15 -23.34 29.44
C SER A 201 -11.34 -22.65 30.80
N ASN A 202 -11.01 -23.37 31.88
CA ASN A 202 -10.89 -22.85 33.24
C ASN A 202 -9.51 -22.22 33.54
N SER A 203 -8.61 -22.18 32.54
CA SER A 203 -7.32 -21.50 32.62
C SER A 203 -7.49 -19.98 32.75
N GLU A 204 -6.55 -19.29 33.37
CA GLU A 204 -6.43 -17.82 33.32
C GLU A 204 -5.43 -17.36 32.24
N LYS A 205 -4.86 -18.30 31.47
CA LYS A 205 -3.84 -18.00 30.45
C LYS A 205 -4.48 -17.39 29.21
N GLY A 206 -4.09 -16.15 28.86
CA GLY A 206 -4.32 -15.60 27.53
C GLY A 206 -3.39 -16.25 26.49
N VAL A 207 -3.88 -16.49 25.28
CA VAL A 207 -3.06 -17.05 24.18
C VAL A 207 -2.88 -16.00 23.09
N ARG A 208 -1.63 -15.76 22.71
CA ARG A 208 -1.19 -14.80 21.68
C ARG A 208 0.03 -15.36 20.94
N TYR A 209 0.73 -14.55 20.15
CA TYR A 209 2.05 -14.92 19.63
C TYR A 209 2.99 -15.26 20.79
N PRO A 210 3.89 -16.27 20.67
CA PRO A 210 4.13 -17.10 19.49
C PRO A 210 3.18 -18.29 19.31
N GLU A 211 2.33 -18.62 20.29
CA GLU A 211 1.39 -19.75 20.19
C GLU A 211 0.33 -19.56 19.08
N ASP A 212 -0.13 -18.32 18.87
CA ASP A 212 -0.90 -17.90 17.70
C ASP A 212 0.00 -17.17 16.70
N VAL A 213 0.26 -17.78 15.56
CA VAL A 213 1.14 -17.23 14.52
C VAL A 213 0.63 -15.92 13.91
N TYR A 214 -0.67 -15.61 14.05
CA TYR A 214 -1.28 -14.37 13.59
C TYR A 214 -1.48 -13.35 14.73
N ASP A 215 -1.00 -13.65 15.94
CA ASP A 215 -1.10 -12.79 17.12
C ASP A 215 -2.55 -12.37 17.44
N ARG A 216 -3.49 -13.29 17.19
CA ARG A 216 -4.85 -13.16 17.70
C ARG A 216 -4.83 -13.32 19.22
N ALA A 217 -5.55 -12.44 19.91
CA ALA A 217 -5.68 -12.49 21.36
C ALA A 217 -6.89 -13.36 21.75
N TRP A 218 -6.61 -14.55 22.27
CA TRP A 218 -7.63 -15.48 22.77
C TRP A 218 -7.79 -15.37 24.28
N SER A 219 -9.04 -15.27 24.71
CA SER A 219 -9.41 -15.25 26.13
C SER A 219 -10.06 -16.56 26.55
N SER A 220 -9.72 -17.08 27.72
CA SER A 220 -10.39 -18.26 28.27
C SER A 220 -11.70 -17.87 28.95
N VAL A 221 -12.77 -18.59 28.63
CA VAL A 221 -14.07 -18.46 29.29
C VAL A 221 -14.67 -19.83 29.47
N LEU A 222 -15.26 -20.12 30.64
CA LEU A 222 -16.06 -21.32 30.85
C LEU A 222 -17.36 -20.94 31.56
N PRO A 223 -18.51 -20.98 30.85
CA PRO A 223 -19.82 -20.78 31.48
C PRO A 223 -20.07 -21.78 32.61
N VAL A 224 -20.81 -21.36 33.65
CA VAL A 224 -21.06 -22.18 34.86
C VAL A 224 -21.87 -23.43 34.54
N GLU A 225 -22.70 -23.36 33.51
CA GLU A 225 -23.53 -24.46 33.02
C GLU A 225 -22.73 -25.50 32.22
N TRP A 226 -21.45 -25.24 31.93
CA TRP A 226 -20.59 -26.06 31.07
C TRP A 226 -19.42 -26.64 31.86
N THR A 227 -18.85 -27.73 31.35
CA THR A 227 -17.68 -28.41 31.92
C THR A 227 -16.57 -28.49 30.87
N GLN A 228 -15.33 -28.25 31.29
CA GLN A 228 -14.17 -28.37 30.41
C GLN A 228 -13.78 -29.85 30.24
N ILE A 229 -13.47 -30.24 29.01
CA ILE A 229 -12.69 -31.43 28.66
C ILE A 229 -11.38 -31.02 27.98
N ASN A 230 -10.36 -31.86 28.11
CA ASN A 230 -9.05 -31.61 27.49
C ASN A 230 -8.43 -32.89 26.94
N THR A 231 -7.42 -32.72 26.09
CA THR A 231 -6.61 -33.82 25.57
C THR A 231 -5.13 -33.48 25.61
N THR A 232 -4.29 -34.51 25.73
CA THR A 232 -2.83 -34.41 25.53
C THR A 232 -2.40 -34.70 24.10
N LEU A 233 -3.29 -35.29 23.29
CA LEU A 233 -3.04 -35.59 21.88
C LEU A 233 -3.06 -34.30 21.06
N ASP A 234 -2.26 -34.26 20.00
CA ASP A 234 -2.29 -33.15 19.05
C ASP A 234 -3.60 -33.15 18.26
N VAL A 235 -4.12 -31.95 18.02
CA VAL A 235 -5.31 -31.74 17.17
C VAL A 235 -4.81 -31.19 15.84
N VAL A 236 -5.12 -31.89 14.77
CA VAL A 236 -4.68 -31.55 13.42
C VAL A 236 -5.54 -30.42 12.85
N ASP A 237 -4.93 -29.43 12.23
CA ASP A 237 -5.61 -28.51 11.31
C ASP A 237 -5.20 -28.91 9.89
N SER A 238 -6.05 -29.70 9.22
CA SER A 238 -5.74 -30.28 7.90
C SER A 238 -5.76 -29.25 6.79
N HIS A 239 -6.61 -28.22 6.92
CA HIS A 239 -6.73 -27.16 5.93
C HIS A 239 -5.72 -26.05 6.16
N LYS A 240 -5.29 -25.84 7.42
CA LYS A 240 -4.37 -24.76 7.84
C LYS A 240 -4.87 -23.36 7.50
N ASP A 241 -6.15 -23.21 7.21
CA ASP A 241 -6.74 -21.95 6.78
C ASP A 241 -6.63 -20.91 7.90
N TYR A 242 -7.13 -21.25 9.10
CA TYR A 242 -7.16 -20.36 10.27
C TYR A 242 -6.04 -20.61 11.27
N ASN A 243 -5.35 -21.76 11.19
CA ASN A 243 -4.20 -22.14 12.02
C ASN A 243 -4.35 -21.78 13.52
N PRO A 244 -5.41 -22.26 14.20
CA PRO A 244 -5.64 -21.96 15.61
C PRO A 244 -4.57 -22.58 16.52
N PRO A 245 -4.23 -21.95 17.66
CA PRO A 245 -3.24 -22.47 18.59
C PRO A 245 -3.63 -23.83 19.19
N GLN A 246 -2.65 -24.71 19.44
CA GLN A 246 -2.91 -26.00 20.10
C GLN A 246 -3.52 -25.82 21.50
N ASP A 247 -3.08 -24.82 22.26
CA ASP A 247 -3.63 -24.51 23.59
C ASP A 247 -5.13 -24.17 23.54
N VAL A 248 -5.62 -23.64 22.41
CA VAL A 248 -7.02 -23.28 22.19
C VAL A 248 -7.86 -24.50 21.81
N ILE A 249 -7.37 -25.34 20.88
CA ILE A 249 -8.15 -26.45 20.32
C ILE A 249 -8.01 -27.78 21.08
N LYS A 250 -7.02 -27.91 21.98
CA LYS A 250 -6.87 -29.07 22.88
C LYS A 250 -7.82 -29.04 24.09
N THR A 251 -8.56 -27.96 24.25
CA THR A 251 -9.64 -27.82 25.24
C THR A 251 -10.98 -27.66 24.55
N ALA A 252 -12.04 -28.12 25.19
CA ALA A 252 -13.41 -27.89 24.74
C ALA A 252 -14.36 -27.82 25.94
N ALA A 253 -15.50 -27.19 25.74
CA ALA A 253 -16.63 -27.28 26.67
C ALA A 253 -17.65 -28.31 26.19
N VAL A 254 -18.32 -28.92 27.17
CA VAL A 254 -19.53 -29.74 27.04
C VAL A 254 -20.56 -29.21 28.05
N PRO A 255 -21.88 -29.42 27.88
CA PRO A 255 -22.84 -29.05 28.91
C PRO A 255 -22.58 -29.87 30.19
N ALA A 256 -22.77 -29.26 31.37
CA ALA A 256 -22.62 -29.97 32.65
C ALA A 256 -23.70 -31.05 32.86
N ASN A 257 -24.85 -30.88 32.19
CA ASN A 257 -25.89 -31.91 32.06
C ASN A 257 -25.94 -32.38 30.59
N ASP A 258 -25.60 -33.63 30.34
CA ASP A 258 -25.50 -34.22 28.99
C ASP A 258 -26.79 -34.18 28.15
N SER A 259 -27.93 -33.88 28.76
CA SER A 259 -29.23 -33.75 28.09
C SER A 259 -29.56 -32.30 27.68
N GLU A 260 -28.88 -31.31 28.24
CA GLU A 260 -29.15 -29.90 27.98
C GLU A 260 -28.40 -29.40 26.73
N PRO A 261 -28.99 -28.47 25.97
CA PRO A 261 -28.30 -27.82 24.87
C PRO A 261 -27.25 -26.82 25.38
N MET A 262 -26.17 -26.64 24.61
CA MET A 262 -25.21 -25.57 24.87
C MET A 262 -25.68 -24.31 24.15
N THR A 263 -25.89 -23.19 24.85
CA THR A 263 -26.27 -21.92 24.23
C THR A 263 -25.28 -20.83 24.58
N PHE A 264 -24.73 -20.16 23.57
CA PHE A 264 -23.90 -18.96 23.73
C PHE A 264 -24.59 -17.77 23.09
N SER A 265 -24.62 -16.63 23.78
CA SER A 265 -25.31 -15.42 23.32
C SER A 265 -24.39 -14.20 23.38
N TRP A 266 -24.59 -13.27 22.46
CA TRP A 266 -23.88 -11.98 22.41
C TRP A 266 -24.81 -10.88 21.91
N THR A 267 -24.45 -9.63 22.21
CA THR A 267 -25.21 -8.44 21.82
C THR A 267 -24.44 -7.61 20.81
N LEU A 268 -25.14 -7.10 19.81
CA LEU A 268 -24.61 -6.14 18.83
C LEU A 268 -24.84 -4.70 19.31
N ASP A 269 -24.11 -3.75 18.73
CA ASP A 269 -24.24 -2.34 19.10
C ASP A 269 -25.65 -1.78 18.78
N THR A 270 -26.24 -2.24 17.67
CA THR A 270 -27.60 -1.87 17.22
C THR A 270 -28.34 -3.09 16.68
N SER A 271 -29.67 -3.00 16.55
CA SER A 271 -30.50 -4.10 16.04
C SER A 271 -30.37 -4.34 14.53
N ASP A 272 -29.85 -3.36 13.78
CA ASP A 272 -29.68 -3.46 12.33
C ASP A 272 -28.32 -4.03 11.94
N ASP A 273 -27.41 -4.13 12.90
CA ASP A 273 -26.08 -4.69 12.71
C ASP A 273 -26.13 -6.17 12.36
N GLU A 274 -25.13 -6.60 11.60
CA GLU A 274 -24.98 -7.99 11.19
C GLU A 274 -23.73 -8.60 11.81
N THR A 275 -23.71 -9.93 11.95
CA THR A 275 -22.63 -10.63 12.64
C THR A 275 -22.14 -11.87 11.90
N TYR A 276 -20.85 -12.17 12.09
CA TYR A 276 -20.25 -13.45 11.74
C TYR A 276 -19.78 -14.16 13.01
N ALA A 277 -20.10 -15.44 13.12
CA ALA A 277 -19.62 -16.33 14.17
C ALA A 277 -18.82 -17.47 13.54
N TYR A 278 -17.62 -17.72 14.09
CA TYR A 278 -16.73 -18.80 13.68
C TYR A 278 -16.59 -19.77 14.85
N LEU A 279 -17.05 -21.00 14.67
CA LEU A 279 -17.08 -22.06 15.65
C LEU A 279 -15.96 -23.06 15.35
N TYR A 280 -15.06 -23.26 16.30
CA TYR A 280 -13.97 -24.22 16.19
C TYR A 280 -14.42 -25.54 16.82
N MET A 281 -14.47 -26.59 16.00
CA MET A 281 -15.03 -27.89 16.34
C MET A 281 -14.01 -29.00 16.11
N ALA A 282 -13.62 -29.71 17.17
CA ALA A 282 -12.79 -30.91 17.12
C ALA A 282 -13.20 -31.88 18.23
N ASP A 283 -13.51 -33.13 17.91
CA ASP A 283 -13.74 -34.14 18.94
C ASP A 283 -12.41 -34.58 19.55
N ILE A 284 -12.14 -34.05 20.74
CA ILE A 284 -10.93 -34.31 21.50
C ILE A 284 -11.10 -35.43 22.56
N GLN A 285 -12.30 -36.02 22.66
CA GLN A 285 -12.57 -37.07 23.61
C GLN A 285 -12.12 -38.44 23.07
N LYS A 286 -11.42 -39.22 23.89
CA LYS A 286 -11.09 -40.62 23.55
C LYS A 286 -12.37 -41.47 23.61
N MET A 287 -12.95 -41.72 22.43
CA MET A 287 -14.20 -42.47 22.26
C MET A 287 -14.04 -43.96 22.58
N ARG A 288 -15.03 -44.56 23.26
CA ARG A 288 -15.22 -46.02 23.30
C ARG A 288 -15.81 -46.49 21.97
N ASN A 289 -15.72 -47.79 21.66
CA ASN A 289 -16.12 -48.35 20.35
C ASN A 289 -17.58 -48.08 19.92
N ASN A 290 -18.47 -47.71 20.85
CA ASN A 290 -19.88 -47.39 20.57
C ASN A 290 -20.25 -45.91 20.81
N ASP A 291 -19.29 -45.05 21.17
CA ASP A 291 -19.61 -43.64 21.40
C ASP A 291 -19.84 -42.90 20.07
N THR A 292 -20.91 -42.13 20.00
CA THR A 292 -21.26 -41.27 18.86
C THR A 292 -21.50 -39.86 19.37
N ARG A 293 -21.04 -38.86 18.59
CA ARG A 293 -21.32 -37.45 18.85
C ARG A 293 -21.96 -36.82 17.62
N GLU A 294 -23.24 -36.51 17.72
CA GLU A 294 -24.05 -35.90 16.67
C GLU A 294 -24.97 -34.83 17.28
N PHE A 295 -24.97 -33.62 16.73
CA PHE A 295 -25.79 -32.51 17.23
C PHE A 295 -26.17 -31.53 16.12
N ASP A 296 -27.23 -30.77 16.36
CA ASP A 296 -27.70 -29.70 15.49
C ASP A 296 -27.10 -28.37 15.95
N ILE A 297 -26.68 -27.54 15.00
CA ILE A 297 -26.23 -26.16 15.26
C ILE A 297 -27.32 -25.21 14.79
N ILE A 298 -27.86 -24.45 15.74
CA ILE A 298 -29.02 -23.59 15.56
C ILE A 298 -28.59 -22.15 15.87
N ALA A 299 -28.62 -21.26 14.88
CA ALA A 299 -28.35 -19.84 15.05
C ALA A 299 -29.65 -19.05 14.99
N ASN A 300 -29.94 -18.28 16.04
CA ASN A 300 -31.17 -17.47 16.15
C ASN A 300 -32.47 -18.24 15.85
N GLY A 301 -32.55 -19.49 16.30
CA GLY A 301 -33.73 -20.35 16.09
C GLY A 301 -33.81 -21.02 14.70
N LYS A 302 -32.85 -20.75 13.81
CA LYS A 302 -32.75 -21.41 12.50
C LYS A 302 -31.63 -22.45 12.52
N VAL A 303 -31.93 -23.63 12.00
CA VAL A 303 -30.96 -24.72 11.85
C VAL A 303 -29.98 -24.35 10.74
N GLU A 304 -28.69 -24.24 11.07
CA GLU A 304 -27.62 -23.93 10.12
C GLU A 304 -26.83 -25.18 9.73
N PHE A 305 -26.64 -26.13 10.67
CA PHE A 305 -26.00 -27.42 10.40
C PHE A 305 -26.78 -28.56 11.08
N ASN A 306 -27.21 -29.56 10.31
CA ASN A 306 -27.95 -30.73 10.82
C ASN A 306 -27.87 -31.94 9.85
N PRO A 307 -27.50 -33.13 10.35
CA PRO A 307 -26.82 -33.38 11.62
C PRO A 307 -25.33 -33.02 11.48
N TYR A 308 -24.71 -32.45 12.51
CA TYR A 308 -23.27 -32.21 12.54
C TYR A 308 -22.56 -33.24 13.42
N SER A 309 -21.39 -33.70 12.97
CA SER A 309 -20.51 -34.60 13.73
C SER A 309 -19.06 -34.12 13.58
N PRO A 310 -18.40 -33.70 14.66
CA PRO A 310 -17.03 -33.19 14.60
C PRO A 310 -16.02 -34.30 14.27
N MET A 311 -14.94 -33.93 13.60
CA MET A 311 -13.83 -34.85 13.29
C MET A 311 -12.98 -35.14 14.53
N LYS A 312 -12.39 -36.34 14.60
CA LYS A 312 -11.61 -36.78 15.77
C LYS A 312 -10.20 -36.22 15.71
N PHE A 313 -9.81 -35.46 16.74
CA PHE A 313 -8.51 -34.81 16.83
C PHE A 313 -8.14 -34.02 15.57
N GLU A 314 -9.16 -33.46 14.90
CA GLU A 314 -9.01 -32.63 13.73
C GLU A 314 -10.01 -31.48 13.84
N VAL A 315 -9.51 -30.25 13.70
CA VAL A 315 -10.32 -29.04 13.88
C VAL A 315 -10.93 -28.60 12.55
N GLU A 316 -12.23 -28.31 12.61
CA GLU A 316 -12.97 -27.65 11.54
C GLU A 316 -13.47 -26.29 12.04
N VAL A 317 -13.43 -25.28 11.17
CA VAL A 317 -13.98 -23.94 11.46
C VAL A 317 -15.29 -23.77 10.72
N LEU A 318 -16.40 -23.84 11.46
CA LEU A 318 -17.74 -23.61 10.92
C LEU A 318 -18.11 -22.14 11.06
N PHE A 319 -18.67 -21.55 10.01
CA PHE A 319 -19.10 -20.16 10.05
C PHE A 319 -20.30 -19.91 9.13
N ASN A 320 -21.06 -18.85 9.45
CA ASN A 320 -22.17 -18.42 8.60
C ASN A 320 -21.65 -17.74 7.33
N ARG A 321 -22.04 -18.24 6.15
CA ARG A 321 -21.62 -17.67 4.83
C ARG A 321 -22.31 -16.35 4.48
N VAL A 322 -23.41 -16.04 5.16
CA VAL A 322 -24.18 -14.80 5.06
C VAL A 322 -24.21 -14.21 6.46
N PRO A 323 -23.93 -12.90 6.64
CA PRO A 323 -23.94 -12.32 7.97
C PRO A 323 -25.35 -12.42 8.56
N LEU A 324 -25.43 -12.72 9.86
CA LEU A 324 -26.69 -12.91 10.56
C LEU A 324 -27.19 -11.57 11.09
N LYS A 325 -28.47 -11.28 10.88
CA LYS A 325 -29.20 -10.26 11.63
C LYS A 325 -29.94 -10.91 12.80
N CYS A 326 -29.91 -10.27 13.95
CA CYS A 326 -30.44 -10.80 15.19
C CYS A 326 -31.57 -9.90 15.69
N GLU A 327 -32.70 -10.50 16.09
CA GLU A 327 -33.84 -9.75 16.59
C GLU A 327 -33.46 -8.97 17.85
N GLY A 328 -33.69 -7.66 17.85
CA GLY A 328 -33.31 -6.77 18.95
C GLY A 328 -31.80 -6.68 19.22
N GLY A 329 -30.94 -7.13 18.29
CA GLY A 329 -29.49 -7.14 18.45
C GLY A 329 -28.94 -8.25 19.36
N LEU A 330 -29.79 -9.14 19.90
CA LEU A 330 -29.36 -10.28 20.70
C LEU A 330 -29.21 -11.53 19.83
N CYS A 331 -27.97 -11.94 19.59
CA CYS A 331 -27.63 -13.12 18.83
C CYS A 331 -27.40 -14.32 19.75
N ARG A 332 -27.75 -15.52 19.27
CA ARG A 332 -27.46 -16.78 19.97
C ARG A 332 -27.12 -17.90 19.01
N VAL A 333 -26.16 -18.73 19.43
CA VAL A 333 -25.87 -20.03 18.84
C VAL A 333 -26.16 -21.12 19.85
N GLN A 334 -26.90 -22.14 19.44
CA GLN A 334 -27.30 -23.26 20.27
C GLN A 334 -26.87 -24.58 19.61
N LEU A 335 -26.20 -25.44 20.37
CA LEU A 335 -25.86 -26.80 19.97
C LEU A 335 -26.78 -27.77 20.70
N SER A 336 -27.51 -28.60 19.96
CA SER A 336 -28.52 -29.52 20.51
C SER A 336 -28.24 -30.95 20.10
N ARG A 337 -28.04 -31.83 21.09
CA ARG A 337 -27.78 -33.26 20.88
C ARG A 337 -28.90 -33.94 20.08
N THR A 338 -28.55 -34.77 19.09
CA THR A 338 -29.54 -35.59 18.39
C THR A 338 -29.87 -36.87 19.16
N ARG A 339 -30.98 -37.54 18.79
CA ARG A 339 -31.37 -38.83 19.38
C ARG A 339 -30.39 -39.98 19.08
N LYS A 340 -29.53 -39.83 18.05
CA LYS A 340 -28.54 -40.85 17.67
C LYS A 340 -27.22 -40.70 18.41
N SER A 341 -27.00 -39.56 19.05
CA SER A 341 -25.76 -39.27 19.77
C SER A 341 -25.76 -39.90 21.15
N THR A 342 -24.68 -40.58 21.53
CA THR A 342 -24.46 -41.06 22.91
C THR A 342 -23.79 -40.02 23.79
N LEU A 343 -23.07 -39.06 23.20
CA LEU A 343 -22.37 -37.98 23.89
C LEU A 343 -23.07 -36.63 23.70
N PRO A 344 -22.86 -35.67 24.62
CA PRO A 344 -23.40 -34.32 24.46
C PRO A 344 -22.70 -33.55 23.32
N PRO A 345 -23.15 -32.35 22.95
CA PRO A 345 -22.40 -31.48 22.05
C PRO A 345 -21.08 -31.03 22.68
N LEU A 346 -20.16 -30.55 21.85
CA LEU A 346 -18.92 -29.91 22.31
C LEU A 346 -18.59 -28.71 21.44
N MET A 347 -17.78 -27.79 21.98
CA MET A 347 -17.20 -26.68 21.23
C MET A 347 -15.83 -26.32 21.81
N ASN A 348 -14.83 -26.11 20.96
CA ASN A 348 -13.45 -25.84 21.39
C ASN A 348 -13.22 -24.34 21.59
N ALA A 349 -13.64 -23.55 20.60
CA ALA A 349 -13.45 -22.11 20.59
C ALA A 349 -14.49 -21.39 19.73
N LEU A 350 -14.58 -20.07 19.90
CA LEU A 350 -15.55 -19.20 19.24
C LEU A 350 -14.91 -17.84 18.93
N GLU A 351 -15.11 -17.34 17.71
CA GLU A 351 -14.87 -15.94 17.36
C GLU A 351 -16.17 -15.28 16.89
N ILE A 352 -16.41 -14.06 17.34
CA ILE A 352 -17.58 -13.26 16.99
C ILE A 352 -17.11 -11.91 16.47
N PHE A 353 -17.67 -11.54 15.33
CA PHE A 353 -17.44 -10.24 14.71
C PHE A 353 -18.76 -9.59 14.33
N GLN A 354 -18.79 -8.26 14.42
CA GLN A 354 -19.84 -7.43 13.86
C GLN A 354 -19.39 -6.85 12.52
N VAL A 355 -20.28 -6.76 11.54
CA VAL A 355 -19.99 -6.11 10.26
C VAL A 355 -19.99 -4.61 10.46
N ILE A 356 -18.94 -3.93 9.96
CA ILE A 356 -18.86 -2.47 9.91
C ILE A 356 -18.54 -2.01 8.49
N GLU A 357 -19.28 -1.01 8.01
CA GLU A 357 -19.06 -0.44 6.69
C GLU A 357 -18.30 0.87 6.73
N PHE A 358 -17.49 1.11 5.70
CA PHE A 358 -16.71 2.34 5.50
C PHE A 358 -17.09 2.96 4.15
N PRO A 359 -18.27 3.61 4.08
CA PRO A 359 -18.85 4.09 2.81
C PRO A 359 -18.12 5.31 2.25
N GLN A 360 -17.49 6.14 3.09
CA GLN A 360 -16.79 7.34 2.64
C GLN A 360 -15.50 6.94 1.91
N SER A 361 -15.41 7.34 0.65
CA SER A 361 -14.21 7.22 -0.18
C SER A 361 -13.19 8.27 0.21
N GLU A 362 -11.94 7.85 0.18
CA GLU A 362 -10.77 8.72 0.36
C GLU A 362 -10.64 9.71 -0.80
N THR A 363 -9.98 10.84 -0.54
CA THR A 363 -9.56 11.80 -1.56
C THR A 363 -8.73 11.07 -2.62
N ASN A 364 -8.90 11.48 -3.87
CA ASN A 364 -8.12 10.93 -4.97
C ASN A 364 -6.61 10.92 -4.67
N GLN A 365 -5.98 9.78 -4.91
CA GLN A 365 -4.62 9.52 -4.46
C GLN A 365 -3.56 10.41 -5.13
N ASP A 366 -3.81 10.89 -6.35
CA ASP A 366 -2.90 11.83 -7.02
C ASP A 366 -2.92 13.19 -6.31
N ASP A 367 -4.11 13.64 -5.89
CA ASP A 367 -4.28 14.88 -5.14
C ASP A 367 -3.63 14.75 -3.74
N VAL A 368 -3.85 13.62 -3.03
CA VAL A 368 -3.21 13.34 -1.74
C VAL A 368 -1.68 13.32 -1.86
N SER A 369 -1.15 12.62 -2.87
CA SER A 369 0.29 12.52 -3.11
C SER A 369 0.90 13.88 -3.46
N ALA A 370 0.20 14.68 -4.28
CA ALA A 370 0.63 16.04 -4.60
C ALA A 370 0.67 16.92 -3.35
N MET A 371 -0.35 16.86 -2.49
CA MET A 371 -0.39 17.64 -1.26
C MET A 371 0.69 17.23 -0.25
N LYS A 372 0.95 15.91 -0.09
CA LYS A 372 2.06 15.41 0.74
C LYS A 372 3.40 15.94 0.21
N ASN A 373 3.62 15.89 -1.11
CA ASN A 373 4.84 16.41 -1.72
C ASN A 373 5.01 17.93 -1.58
N ILE A 374 3.92 18.71 -1.75
CA ILE A 374 3.92 20.17 -1.55
C ILE A 374 4.29 20.50 -0.10
N ARG A 375 3.69 19.78 0.86
CA ARG A 375 3.99 19.93 2.28
C ARG A 375 5.47 19.72 2.56
N ASP A 376 6.01 18.62 2.05
CA ASP A 376 7.39 18.20 2.33
C ASP A 376 8.40 19.13 1.60
N THR A 377 8.11 19.54 0.36
CA THR A 377 8.95 20.46 -0.44
C THR A 377 9.13 21.81 0.25
N TYR A 378 8.07 22.33 0.85
CA TYR A 378 8.09 23.64 1.49
C TYR A 378 8.26 23.58 3.02
N GLY A 379 8.42 22.38 3.61
CA GLY A 379 8.54 22.22 5.06
C GLY A 379 7.32 22.74 5.83
N LEU A 380 6.11 22.61 5.27
CA LEU A 380 4.89 23.15 5.86
C LEU A 380 4.48 22.31 7.08
N ASN A 381 4.48 22.95 8.25
CA ASN A 381 4.01 22.33 9.49
C ASN A 381 2.65 22.91 9.90
N LYS A 382 1.56 22.41 9.30
CA LYS A 382 0.18 22.78 9.65
C LYS A 382 -0.47 21.64 10.44
N ILE A 383 -0.88 21.90 11.69
CA ILE A 383 -1.51 20.89 12.57
C ILE A 383 -2.81 20.33 11.96
N SER A 384 -3.53 21.15 11.20
CA SER A 384 -4.76 20.77 10.48
C SER A 384 -4.50 19.80 9.32
N TRP A 385 -3.25 19.67 8.85
CA TRP A 385 -2.88 18.83 7.71
C TRP A 385 -2.51 17.40 8.16
N GLN A 386 -3.48 16.74 8.79
CA GLN A 386 -3.37 15.35 9.24
C GLN A 386 -4.58 14.56 8.77
N GLY A 387 -4.37 13.31 8.34
CA GLY A 387 -5.40 12.45 7.75
C GLY A 387 -5.81 12.91 6.35
N ASP A 388 -6.90 12.34 5.83
CA ASP A 388 -7.42 12.66 4.50
C ASP A 388 -7.67 14.17 4.29
N PRO A 389 -7.17 14.77 3.19
CA PRO A 389 -7.19 16.22 3.01
C PRO A 389 -8.58 16.83 2.81
N CYS A 390 -9.55 16.09 2.26
CA CYS A 390 -10.87 16.63 1.92
C CYS A 390 -11.99 16.15 2.85
N VAL A 391 -11.89 14.94 3.39
CA VAL A 391 -12.99 14.28 4.11
C VAL A 391 -12.57 13.71 5.48
N PRO A 392 -13.52 13.60 6.43
CA PRO A 392 -14.85 14.21 6.39
C PRO A 392 -14.76 15.74 6.40
N LYS A 393 -15.78 16.43 5.86
CA LYS A 393 -15.75 17.89 5.61
C LYS A 393 -15.40 18.73 6.84
N GLN A 394 -15.76 18.26 8.03
CA GLN A 394 -15.45 18.90 9.32
C GLN A 394 -13.94 18.95 9.65
N PHE A 395 -13.12 18.11 9.01
CA PHE A 395 -11.66 18.05 9.17
C PHE A 395 -10.91 18.42 7.88
N LEU A 396 -11.59 19.09 6.94
CA LEU A 396 -10.99 19.62 5.72
C LEU A 396 -9.71 20.41 6.05
N TRP A 397 -8.62 20.10 5.35
CA TRP A 397 -7.36 20.77 5.57
C TRP A 397 -7.49 22.27 5.31
N SER A 398 -6.93 23.08 6.21
CA SER A 398 -6.98 24.55 6.09
C SER A 398 -6.32 25.01 4.79
N GLY A 399 -7.00 25.88 4.04
CA GLY A 399 -6.54 26.38 2.73
C GLY A 399 -6.99 25.52 1.55
N LEU A 400 -7.70 24.41 1.78
CA LEU A 400 -8.27 23.61 0.70
C LEU A 400 -9.76 23.88 0.52
N ARG A 401 -10.22 23.72 -0.73
CA ARG A 401 -11.61 23.45 -1.07
C ARG A 401 -11.65 22.22 -1.95
N CYS A 402 -12.53 21.28 -1.63
CA CYS A 402 -12.71 20.06 -2.40
C CYS A 402 -14.11 19.95 -2.99
N ASN A 403 -14.20 19.29 -4.14
CA ASN A 403 -15.47 18.89 -4.72
C ASN A 403 -15.85 17.51 -4.18
N VAL A 404 -16.85 17.47 -3.29
CA VAL A 404 -17.41 16.23 -2.73
C VAL A 404 -18.79 16.06 -3.35
N ILE A 405 -18.94 15.07 -4.24
CA ILE A 405 -20.17 14.80 -4.97
C ILE A 405 -21.09 13.91 -4.13
N ASP A 406 -20.56 12.78 -3.69
CA ASP A 406 -21.22 11.79 -2.84
C ASP A 406 -20.18 11.04 -2.00
N VAL A 407 -20.62 10.12 -1.14
CA VAL A 407 -19.73 9.36 -0.24
C VAL A 407 -18.87 8.33 -0.99
N SER A 408 -19.33 7.81 -2.13
CA SER A 408 -18.66 6.74 -2.88
C SER A 408 -17.69 7.24 -3.96
N THR A 409 -17.73 8.53 -4.29
CA THR A 409 -16.85 9.16 -5.28
C THR A 409 -15.66 9.82 -4.59
N PRO A 410 -14.41 9.46 -4.95
CA PRO A 410 -13.22 10.11 -4.40
C PRO A 410 -13.24 11.63 -4.57
N PRO A 411 -13.19 12.41 -3.48
CA PRO A 411 -13.10 13.86 -3.56
C PRO A 411 -11.90 14.33 -4.36
N ARG A 412 -12.04 15.49 -5.01
CA ARG A 412 -10.95 16.16 -5.75
C ARG A 412 -10.70 17.57 -5.20
N ILE A 413 -9.45 17.98 -5.13
CA ILE A 413 -9.07 19.33 -4.70
C ILE A 413 -9.36 20.32 -5.84
N VAL A 414 -10.15 21.35 -5.54
CA VAL A 414 -10.55 22.39 -6.51
C VAL A 414 -10.07 23.78 -6.14
N ALA A 415 -9.67 24.03 -4.90
CA ALA A 415 -8.92 25.24 -4.53
C ALA A 415 -7.78 24.92 -3.57
N LEU A 416 -6.65 25.61 -3.77
CA LEU A 416 -5.48 25.56 -2.92
C LEU A 416 -5.02 27.00 -2.63
N ASP A 417 -5.17 27.40 -1.36
CA ASP A 417 -4.67 28.66 -0.82
C ASP A 417 -3.45 28.38 0.08
N LEU A 418 -2.28 28.80 -0.41
CA LEU A 418 -1.03 28.86 0.32
C LEU A 418 -0.49 30.30 0.37
N SER A 419 -1.38 31.28 0.28
CA SER A 419 -0.99 32.68 0.41
C SER A 419 -0.38 32.95 1.78
N SER A 420 0.59 33.86 1.83
CA SER A 420 1.26 34.27 3.08
C SER A 420 1.81 33.10 3.92
N SER A 421 2.20 31.99 3.30
CA SER A 421 2.69 30.78 3.98
C SER A 421 4.21 30.72 4.11
N GLY A 422 4.92 31.80 3.77
CA GLY A 422 6.38 31.86 3.84
C GLY A 422 7.10 30.97 2.83
N LEU A 423 6.42 30.56 1.75
CA LEU A 423 6.98 29.65 0.75
C LEU A 423 8.20 30.28 0.07
N SER A 424 9.23 29.48 -0.24
CA SER A 424 10.42 29.93 -0.96
C SER A 424 10.90 28.88 -1.95
N GLY A 425 11.76 29.27 -2.89
CA GLY A 425 12.15 28.43 -4.02
C GLY A 425 11.16 28.50 -5.18
N ASP A 426 11.20 27.53 -6.07
CA ASP A 426 10.37 27.49 -7.28
C ASP A 426 9.02 26.81 -7.03
N ILE A 427 8.05 27.04 -7.92
CA ILE A 427 6.78 26.31 -7.91
C ILE A 427 7.02 24.84 -8.33
N PRO A 428 6.76 23.84 -7.47
CA PRO A 428 7.08 22.46 -7.78
C PRO A 428 6.17 21.90 -8.89
N PRO A 429 6.71 21.12 -9.84
CA PRO A 429 5.93 20.52 -10.92
C PRO A 429 4.78 19.64 -10.44
N VAL A 430 4.85 19.09 -9.23
CA VAL A 430 3.82 18.21 -8.66
C VAL A 430 2.44 18.87 -8.58
N ILE A 431 2.37 20.21 -8.53
CA ILE A 431 1.10 20.96 -8.56
C ILE A 431 0.29 20.65 -9.83
N GLN A 432 0.95 20.24 -10.92
CA GLN A 432 0.28 19.84 -12.15
C GLN A 432 -0.63 18.60 -11.99
N ASN A 433 -0.41 17.79 -10.95
CA ASN A 433 -1.22 16.59 -10.69
C ASN A 433 -2.59 16.93 -10.11
N LEU A 434 -2.79 18.15 -9.58
CA LEU A 434 -4.08 18.66 -9.12
C LEU A 434 -4.96 19.04 -10.32
N THR A 435 -5.31 18.07 -11.17
CA THR A 435 -5.89 18.32 -12.50
C THR A 435 -7.26 19.01 -12.47
N GLN A 436 -7.98 18.91 -11.36
CA GLN A 436 -9.28 19.54 -11.15
C GLN A 436 -9.20 20.92 -10.47
N LEU A 437 -8.00 21.44 -10.24
CA LEU A 437 -7.79 22.69 -9.54
C LEU A 437 -8.37 23.88 -10.34
N GLN A 438 -9.26 24.63 -9.68
CA GLN A 438 -9.92 25.82 -10.20
C GLN A 438 -9.31 27.11 -9.65
N GLU A 439 -8.75 27.06 -8.44
CA GLU A 439 -8.19 28.22 -7.77
C GLU A 439 -6.85 27.88 -7.13
N LEU A 440 -5.83 28.66 -7.45
CA LEU A 440 -4.50 28.56 -6.88
C LEU A 440 -4.06 29.94 -6.40
N ASP A 441 -3.96 30.12 -5.09
CA ASP A 441 -3.39 31.33 -4.48
C ASP A 441 -2.04 31.00 -3.83
N LEU A 442 -0.96 31.53 -4.41
CA LEU A 442 0.40 31.47 -3.89
C LEU A 442 0.93 32.87 -3.53
N SER A 443 0.04 33.85 -3.37
CA SER A 443 0.43 35.25 -3.19
C SER A 443 1.12 35.53 -1.86
N ARG A 444 1.86 36.63 -1.80
CA ARG A 444 2.56 37.11 -0.58
C ARG A 444 3.52 36.07 0.00
N ASN A 445 4.30 35.42 -0.86
CA ASN A 445 5.34 34.47 -0.49
C ASN A 445 6.72 34.96 -0.96
N ASN A 446 7.74 34.12 -0.78
CA ASN A 446 9.11 34.39 -1.20
C ASN A 446 9.53 33.48 -2.38
N LEU A 447 8.57 33.09 -3.23
CA LEU A 447 8.83 32.21 -4.37
C LEU A 447 9.69 32.91 -5.43
N THR A 448 10.58 32.16 -6.06
CA THR A 448 11.56 32.61 -7.05
C THR A 448 11.40 31.84 -8.37
N GLY A 449 12.36 31.99 -9.28
CA GLY A 449 12.37 31.28 -10.56
C GLY A 449 11.45 31.89 -11.61
N GLU A 450 11.22 31.15 -12.69
CA GLU A 450 10.27 31.53 -13.74
C GLU A 450 8.87 30.98 -13.44
N VAL A 451 7.82 31.66 -13.93
CA VAL A 451 6.45 31.15 -13.82
C VAL A 451 6.30 29.93 -14.74
N PRO A 452 5.97 28.72 -14.22
CA PRO A 452 5.98 27.53 -15.05
C PRO A 452 4.83 27.47 -16.07
N GLU A 453 5.13 26.95 -17.26
CA GLU A 453 4.15 26.84 -18.35
C GLU A 453 3.04 25.81 -18.06
N PHE A 454 3.30 24.81 -17.18
CA PHE A 454 2.30 23.79 -16.82
C PHE A 454 1.05 24.38 -16.15
N LEU A 455 1.16 25.55 -15.51
CA LEU A 455 0.03 26.27 -14.91
C LEU A 455 -1.04 26.66 -15.95
N ALA A 456 -0.66 26.82 -17.23
CA ALA A 456 -1.59 27.02 -18.33
C ALA A 456 -1.90 25.74 -19.12
N LYS A 457 -0.89 24.90 -19.34
CA LYS A 457 -1.02 23.74 -20.23
C LYS A 457 -1.74 22.56 -19.59
N ILE A 458 -1.52 22.30 -18.31
CA ILE A 458 -2.03 21.09 -17.64
C ILE A 458 -3.27 21.43 -16.81
N LEU A 459 -3.25 22.54 -16.06
CA LEU A 459 -4.35 22.93 -15.18
C LEU A 459 -5.49 23.62 -15.93
N LYS A 460 -6.15 22.92 -16.86
CA LYS A 460 -7.19 23.48 -17.73
C LYS A 460 -8.42 23.99 -16.98
N SER A 461 -8.72 23.42 -15.80
CA SER A 461 -9.83 23.85 -14.96
C SER A 461 -9.55 25.13 -14.16
N LEU A 462 -8.31 25.66 -14.18
CA LEU A 462 -7.94 26.85 -13.41
C LEU A 462 -8.68 28.11 -13.89
N VAL A 463 -9.40 28.77 -12.99
CA VAL A 463 -10.14 30.01 -13.21
C VAL A 463 -9.49 31.18 -12.46
N VAL A 464 -8.82 30.91 -11.34
CA VAL A 464 -8.13 31.92 -10.53
C VAL A 464 -6.69 31.49 -10.28
N LEU A 465 -5.75 32.38 -10.64
CA LEU A 465 -4.32 32.21 -10.34
C LEU A 465 -3.77 33.51 -9.76
N ASN A 466 -3.39 33.47 -8.49
CA ASN A 466 -2.79 34.60 -7.80
C ASN A 466 -1.34 34.30 -7.41
N LEU A 467 -0.41 35.01 -8.05
CA LEU A 467 1.03 34.87 -7.86
C LEU A 467 1.66 36.18 -7.34
N SER A 468 0.87 37.20 -7.02
CA SER A 468 1.33 38.52 -6.59
C SER A 468 2.10 38.50 -5.26
N GLY A 469 2.98 39.47 -5.04
CA GLY A 469 3.81 39.55 -3.84
C GLY A 469 4.81 38.40 -3.74
N ASN A 470 5.48 38.05 -4.84
CA ASN A 470 6.55 37.06 -4.90
C ASN A 470 7.79 37.65 -5.61
N LYS A 471 8.85 36.85 -5.75
CA LYS A 471 10.13 37.24 -6.38
C LYS A 471 10.37 36.48 -7.69
N PHE A 472 9.31 36.24 -8.46
CA PHE A 472 9.42 35.61 -9.78
C PHE A 472 10.26 36.48 -10.72
N SER A 473 10.89 35.83 -11.69
CA SER A 473 11.72 36.45 -12.72
C SER A 473 11.43 35.83 -14.08
N GLY A 474 12.05 36.34 -15.14
CA GLY A 474 11.81 35.85 -16.49
C GLY A 474 10.51 36.38 -17.11
N ARG A 475 10.08 35.74 -18.20
CA ARG A 475 8.88 36.14 -18.95
C ARG A 475 7.68 35.32 -18.50
N ILE A 476 6.50 35.95 -18.49
CA ILE A 476 5.23 35.23 -18.31
C ILE A 476 5.02 34.30 -19.52
N PRO A 477 4.76 32.99 -19.32
CA PRO A 477 4.44 32.07 -20.40
C PRO A 477 3.27 32.58 -21.26
N GLN A 478 3.43 32.54 -22.58
CA GLN A 478 2.39 33.02 -23.51
C GLN A 478 1.06 32.29 -23.30
N ALA A 479 1.12 30.98 -23.00
CA ALA A 479 -0.05 30.18 -22.71
C ALA A 479 -0.86 30.69 -21.49
N LEU A 480 -0.24 31.34 -20.50
CA LEU A 480 -0.96 31.95 -19.38
C LEU A 480 -1.66 33.25 -19.80
N LEU A 481 -1.00 34.06 -20.64
CA LEU A 481 -1.59 35.30 -21.18
C LEU A 481 -2.76 35.01 -22.11
N ASP A 482 -2.69 33.92 -22.88
CA ASP A 482 -3.79 33.50 -23.74
C ASP A 482 -4.99 33.04 -22.91
N ARG A 483 -4.75 32.26 -21.84
CA ARG A 483 -5.80 31.89 -20.88
C ARG A 483 -6.40 33.08 -20.14
N GLU A 484 -5.63 34.12 -19.83
CA GLU A 484 -6.15 35.36 -19.22
C GLU A 484 -7.22 36.00 -20.11
N LYS A 485 -7.01 35.99 -21.44
CA LYS A 485 -8.00 36.48 -22.42
C LYS A 485 -9.24 35.57 -22.50
N GLU A 486 -9.09 34.28 -22.22
CA GLU A 486 -10.17 33.28 -22.20
C GLU A 486 -10.94 33.26 -20.85
N GLY A 487 -10.59 34.13 -19.90
CA GLY A 487 -11.33 34.30 -18.63
C GLY A 487 -10.59 33.86 -17.37
N LEU A 488 -9.32 33.40 -17.45
CA LEU A 488 -8.49 33.16 -16.27
C LEU A 488 -8.19 34.49 -15.55
N LYS A 489 -8.58 34.58 -14.27
CA LYS A 489 -8.22 35.71 -13.41
C LYS A 489 -6.75 35.57 -12.94
N LEU A 490 -5.83 36.17 -13.69
CA LEU A 490 -4.40 36.14 -13.43
C LEU A 490 -3.92 37.39 -12.67
N THR A 491 -3.49 37.21 -11.42
CA THR A 491 -2.95 38.29 -10.58
C THR A 491 -1.43 38.15 -10.42
N LEU A 492 -0.68 39.16 -10.85
CA LEU A 492 0.78 39.21 -10.90
C LEU A 492 1.29 40.59 -10.50
N ASP A 493 2.53 40.66 -10.03
CA ASP A 493 3.18 41.95 -9.75
C ASP A 493 3.47 42.73 -11.05
N GLY A 494 3.28 44.04 -11.02
CA GLY A 494 3.36 44.90 -12.21
C GLY A 494 4.72 44.87 -12.93
N TYR A 495 5.81 44.59 -12.22
CA TYR A 495 7.15 44.49 -12.81
C TYR A 495 7.28 43.30 -13.78
N LEU A 496 6.49 42.22 -13.61
CA LEU A 496 6.50 41.07 -14.52
C LEU A 496 5.78 41.38 -15.84
N ARG A 497 4.76 42.25 -15.81
CA ARG A 497 4.02 42.67 -17.01
C ARG A 497 4.78 43.69 -17.86
N THR A 498 5.80 44.35 -17.29
CA THR A 498 6.50 45.49 -17.92
C THR A 498 7.81 45.10 -18.61
N CYS A 499 8.13 43.81 -18.75
CA CYS A 499 9.35 43.34 -19.42
C CYS A 499 9.32 43.61 -20.94
N LYS A 500 9.62 44.86 -21.33
CA LYS A 500 9.83 45.29 -22.72
C LYS A 500 11.23 44.85 -23.16
N SER A 501 11.29 43.83 -24.02
CA SER A 501 12.46 43.47 -24.84
C SER A 501 13.72 43.01 -24.10
N CYS A 502 13.74 41.75 -23.62
CA CYS A 502 14.98 40.96 -23.62
C CYS A 502 15.30 40.48 -25.04
N LYS A 503 15.64 41.41 -25.95
CA LYS A 503 16.43 41.06 -27.13
C LYS A 503 17.87 41.01 -26.64
N LYS A 504 18.50 39.83 -26.63
CA LYS A 504 19.96 39.77 -26.53
C LYS A 504 20.53 40.50 -27.74
N LYS A 505 21.04 41.72 -27.53
CA LYS A 505 22.02 42.36 -28.39
C LYS A 505 23.36 42.28 -27.66
N PHE A 506 24.24 41.40 -28.12
CA PHE A 506 25.66 41.51 -27.78
C PHE A 506 26.30 42.52 -28.75
N PRO A 507 26.98 43.57 -28.28
CA PRO A 507 27.81 44.40 -29.13
C PRO A 507 29.29 43.98 -29.06
N MET A 508 29.85 43.83 -30.26
CA MET A 508 31.21 44.02 -30.77
C MET A 508 32.49 43.72 -29.96
N ALA A 509 33.38 43.08 -30.73
CA ALA A 509 34.83 42.97 -30.68
C ALA A 509 35.66 44.18 -30.21
N ALA A 510 36.75 43.85 -29.50
CA ALA A 510 38.12 44.38 -29.47
C ALA A 510 38.60 44.24 -28.01
N VAL A 511 39.66 43.50 -27.67
CA VAL A 511 41.06 43.90 -27.88
C VAL A 511 41.95 42.64 -27.94
N VAL A 512 42.72 42.55 -29.02
CA VAL A 512 43.90 41.70 -29.18
C VAL A 512 45.09 42.40 -28.53
N GLY A 513 45.89 41.67 -27.76
CA GLY A 513 47.30 42.02 -27.53
C GLY A 513 47.73 42.13 -26.07
N ALA A 514 48.15 41.01 -25.49
CA ALA A 514 49.37 40.90 -24.67
C ALA A 514 49.40 39.52 -23.98
N SER A 515 50.21 38.60 -24.51
CA SER A 515 51.08 37.66 -23.75
C SER A 515 51.50 36.46 -24.61
N LEU A 516 52.34 36.73 -25.61
CA LEU A 516 53.11 35.72 -26.37
C LEU A 516 54.07 34.89 -25.49
N SER A 517 54.20 35.23 -24.20
CA SER A 517 55.01 34.52 -23.22
C SER A 517 54.31 33.29 -22.59
N PHE A 518 52.98 33.16 -22.69
CA PHE A 518 52.27 32.01 -22.11
C PHE A 518 52.18 30.81 -23.08
N VAL A 519 52.18 31.08 -24.39
CA VAL A 519 52.04 30.06 -25.43
C VAL A 519 53.31 29.20 -25.56
N ALA A 520 54.51 29.78 -25.40
CA ALA A 520 55.77 29.03 -25.45
C ALA A 520 55.92 28.05 -24.27
N ILE A 521 55.46 28.44 -23.08
CA ILE A 521 55.50 27.58 -21.88
C ILE A 521 54.46 26.47 -21.99
N ILE A 522 53.26 26.76 -22.53
CA ILE A 522 52.26 25.72 -22.81
C ILE A 522 52.77 24.75 -23.87
N ILE A 523 53.45 25.21 -24.92
CA ILE A 523 54.01 24.32 -25.95
C ILE A 523 55.11 23.43 -25.37
N ALA A 524 56.01 23.97 -24.53
CA ALA A 524 57.05 23.16 -23.88
C ALA A 524 56.47 22.10 -22.93
N VAL A 525 55.43 22.45 -22.15
CA VAL A 525 54.71 21.52 -21.27
C VAL A 525 53.93 20.49 -22.08
N VAL A 526 53.31 20.88 -23.19
CA VAL A 526 52.58 19.97 -24.09
C VAL A 526 53.52 19.00 -24.78
N VAL A 527 54.72 19.42 -25.19
CA VAL A 527 55.74 18.54 -25.79
C VAL A 527 56.31 17.56 -24.76
N LEU A 528 56.58 18.00 -23.53
CA LEU A 528 56.98 17.12 -22.42
C LEU A 528 55.87 16.11 -22.08
N VAL A 529 54.61 16.55 -22.04
CA VAL A 529 53.45 15.67 -21.84
C VAL A 529 53.26 14.71 -23.03
N PHE A 530 53.56 15.11 -24.27
CA PHE A 530 53.45 14.26 -25.45
C PHE A 530 54.53 13.19 -25.53
N ILE A 531 55.75 13.46 -25.05
CA ILE A 531 56.82 12.47 -24.96
C ILE A 531 56.52 11.46 -23.83
N PHE A 532 55.96 11.91 -22.71
CA PHE A 532 55.59 11.04 -21.59
C PHE A 532 54.20 10.36 -21.73
N LYS A 533 53.37 10.77 -22.70
CA LYS A 533 52.09 10.11 -23.02
C LYS A 533 52.07 9.50 -24.42
N ARG A 534 53.05 8.63 -24.71
CA ARG A 534 52.80 7.51 -25.63
C ARG A 534 52.02 6.40 -24.92
N LYS A 535 50.70 6.61 -24.81
CA LYS A 535 49.64 5.62 -25.09
C LYS A 535 48.29 6.36 -25.08
N LYS A 536 47.61 6.31 -26.23
CA LYS A 536 46.43 7.11 -26.63
C LYS A 536 45.27 7.06 -25.62
N PRO A 537 44.44 8.13 -25.58
CA PRO A 537 43.08 8.01 -26.11
C PRO A 537 42.58 9.25 -26.90
N SER A 538 41.48 9.06 -27.61
CA SER A 538 40.76 9.99 -28.49
C SER A 538 39.37 10.38 -27.96
N THR A 539 39.01 11.67 -28.12
CA THR A 539 37.67 12.29 -28.32
C THR A 539 36.52 12.14 -27.30
N CYS A 540 35.76 13.25 -27.20
CA CYS A 540 34.73 13.64 -26.22
C CYS A 540 33.32 13.07 -26.52
N LYS A 541 32.60 12.60 -25.48
CA LYS A 541 31.12 12.58 -25.36
C LYS A 541 30.76 12.50 -23.87
N VAL A 542 29.79 13.31 -23.43
CA VAL A 542 29.24 13.29 -22.06
C VAL A 542 28.71 11.89 -21.75
N LYS A 543 29.30 11.21 -20.76
CA LYS A 543 28.84 9.90 -20.30
C LYS A 543 27.53 10.05 -19.49
N ARG A 544 26.40 9.69 -20.11
CA ARG A 544 25.25 9.12 -19.37
C ARG A 544 25.69 7.76 -18.80
N PRO A 545 25.10 7.27 -17.70
CA PRO A 545 25.46 5.96 -17.14
C PRO A 545 25.25 4.92 -18.23
N SER A 546 26.33 4.32 -18.71
CA SER A 546 26.28 3.24 -19.67
C SER A 546 25.85 1.98 -18.93
N LEU A 547 24.62 1.53 -19.20
CA LEU A 547 24.20 0.15 -18.99
C LEU A 547 25.12 -0.75 -19.84
N GLU A 548 26.21 -1.22 -19.26
CA GLU A 548 26.91 -2.37 -19.79
C GLU A 548 26.12 -3.62 -19.40
N LEU A 549 25.38 -4.24 -20.34
CA LEU A 549 25.21 -5.70 -20.40
C LEU A 549 24.46 -6.17 -21.68
N LYS A 550 25.14 -7.06 -22.43
CA LYS A 550 24.74 -8.15 -23.36
C LYS A 550 23.60 -8.03 -24.41
N ASN A 551 22.74 -7.00 -24.47
CA ASN A 551 21.79 -6.82 -25.59
C ASN A 551 22.19 -5.65 -26.51
N ARG A 552 22.01 -5.82 -27.83
CA ARG A 552 22.54 -4.91 -28.87
C ARG A 552 21.72 -3.61 -28.93
N ARG A 553 22.39 -2.47 -28.72
CA ARG A 553 21.84 -1.15 -29.05
C ARG A 553 21.98 -0.92 -30.56
N PHE A 554 20.87 -0.56 -31.22
CA PHE A 554 20.82 -0.21 -32.62
C PHE A 554 20.73 1.31 -32.80
N THR A 555 21.28 1.81 -33.89
CA THR A 555 21.07 3.18 -34.37
C THR A 555 19.73 3.30 -35.09
N TYR A 556 19.17 4.50 -35.16
CA TYR A 556 17.90 4.72 -35.87
C TYR A 556 18.02 4.36 -37.36
N SER A 557 19.20 4.59 -37.96
CA SER A 557 19.47 4.18 -39.34
C SER A 557 19.42 2.65 -39.53
N GLU A 558 19.89 1.87 -38.56
CA GLU A 558 19.81 0.42 -38.60
C GLU A 558 18.37 -0.06 -38.43
N VAL A 559 17.59 0.55 -37.51
CA VAL A 559 16.16 0.24 -37.33
C VAL A 559 15.37 0.55 -38.59
N LYS A 560 15.67 1.68 -39.26
CA LYS A 560 15.04 2.07 -40.52
C LYS A 560 15.37 1.09 -41.66
N ASN A 561 16.60 0.60 -41.73
CA ASN A 561 16.99 -0.42 -42.71
C ASN A 561 16.34 -1.78 -42.40
N MET A 562 16.33 -2.19 -41.13
CA MET A 562 15.73 -3.45 -40.64
C MET A 562 14.24 -3.55 -40.97
N THR A 563 13.52 -2.44 -40.92
CA THR A 563 12.06 -2.37 -41.16
C THR A 563 11.70 -2.02 -42.60
N ASN A 564 12.69 -1.97 -43.51
CA ASN A 564 12.54 -1.46 -44.87
C ASN A 564 11.76 -0.12 -44.92
N HIS A 565 12.20 0.87 -44.14
CA HIS A 565 11.52 2.17 -44.01
C HIS A 565 10.11 2.07 -43.40
N PHE A 566 9.91 1.17 -42.43
CA PHE A 566 8.64 0.96 -41.73
C PHE A 566 7.47 0.58 -42.65
N GLN A 567 7.75 -0.15 -43.74
CA GLN A 567 6.80 -0.44 -44.82
C GLN A 567 5.60 -1.28 -44.37
N VAL A 568 5.83 -2.30 -43.52
CA VAL A 568 4.80 -3.25 -43.10
C VAL A 568 4.47 -3.01 -41.63
N VAL A 569 3.25 -2.55 -41.36
CA VAL A 569 2.73 -2.29 -40.01
C VAL A 569 1.94 -3.51 -39.54
N LEU A 570 2.36 -4.08 -38.42
CA LEU A 570 1.72 -5.23 -37.76
C LEU A 570 0.61 -4.80 -36.81
N GLY A 571 0.71 -3.60 -36.23
CA GLY A 571 -0.30 -3.06 -35.31
C GLY A 571 -0.06 -1.61 -34.93
N LYS A 572 -1.12 -0.91 -34.54
CA LYS A 572 -1.08 0.47 -34.04
C LYS A 572 -1.78 0.53 -32.68
N GLY A 573 -1.08 1.04 -31.66
CA GLY A 573 -1.60 1.23 -30.31
C GLY A 573 -1.42 2.66 -29.81
N GLY A 574 -1.86 2.94 -28.58
CA GLY A 574 -1.75 4.26 -27.95
C GLY A 574 -0.32 4.76 -27.73
N PHE A 575 0.66 3.85 -27.77
CA PHE A 575 2.05 4.12 -27.41
C PHE A 575 3.03 4.04 -28.58
N GLY A 576 2.55 3.67 -29.78
CA GLY A 576 3.43 3.52 -30.93
C GLY A 576 2.87 2.61 -32.03
N VAL A 577 3.70 2.43 -33.06
CA VAL A 577 3.42 1.56 -34.20
C VAL A 577 4.39 0.38 -34.15
N VAL A 578 3.86 -0.84 -34.29
CA VAL A 578 4.66 -2.06 -34.40
C VAL A 578 4.80 -2.39 -35.87
N CYS A 579 6.04 -2.43 -36.36
CA CYS A 579 6.39 -2.74 -37.73
C CYS A 579 7.11 -4.08 -37.81
N GLN A 580 6.96 -4.77 -38.93
CA GLN A 580 7.76 -5.95 -39.24
C GLN A 580 9.17 -5.53 -39.65
N GLY A 581 10.17 -6.27 -39.19
CA GLY A 581 11.56 -6.07 -39.60
C GLY A 581 12.31 -7.39 -39.81
N PHE A 582 13.50 -7.29 -40.39
CA PHE A 582 14.43 -8.40 -40.60
C PHE A 582 15.82 -8.03 -40.09
N LEU A 583 16.35 -8.86 -39.19
CA LEU A 583 17.70 -8.74 -38.65
C LEU A 583 18.47 -10.03 -38.92
N ASN A 584 19.55 -9.98 -39.71
CA ASN A 584 20.36 -11.14 -40.08
C ASN A 584 19.54 -12.32 -40.65
N ASN A 585 18.59 -12.04 -41.55
CA ASN A 585 17.63 -13.00 -42.12
C ASN A 585 16.63 -13.62 -41.12
N GLN A 586 16.55 -13.11 -39.88
CA GLN A 586 15.52 -13.50 -38.91
C GLN A 586 14.45 -12.41 -38.82
N GLN A 587 13.19 -12.81 -38.75
CA GLN A 587 12.07 -11.90 -38.61
C GLN A 587 11.99 -11.36 -37.17
N VAL A 588 11.73 -10.06 -37.04
CA VAL A 588 11.63 -9.35 -35.76
C VAL A 588 10.43 -8.41 -35.77
N ALA A 589 9.92 -8.09 -34.58
CA ALA A 589 8.89 -7.07 -34.40
C ALA A 589 9.52 -5.79 -33.83
N VAL A 590 9.33 -4.66 -34.51
CA VAL A 590 9.92 -3.37 -34.14
C VAL A 590 8.82 -2.42 -33.68
N LYS A 591 8.75 -2.13 -32.38
CA LYS A 591 7.83 -1.17 -31.79
C LYS A 591 8.49 0.21 -31.77
N VAL A 592 7.99 1.13 -32.61
CA VAL A 592 8.44 2.53 -32.67
C VAL A 592 7.51 3.37 -31.82
N LEU A 593 8.05 4.11 -30.84
CA LEU A 593 7.23 4.89 -29.91
C LEU A 593 6.84 6.25 -30.49
N SER A 594 5.59 6.66 -30.23
CA SER A 594 5.03 7.95 -30.67
C SER A 594 5.53 9.10 -29.78
N GLN A 595 5.88 10.25 -30.37
CA GLN A 595 6.41 11.46 -29.69
C GLN A 595 5.37 12.21 -28.81
N SER A 596 4.15 11.70 -28.64
CA SER A 596 3.02 12.43 -28.06
C SER A 596 2.84 12.35 -26.54
N SER A 597 3.75 11.72 -25.77
CA SER A 597 3.63 11.71 -24.29
C SER A 597 4.99 11.70 -23.57
N THR A 598 5.09 12.48 -22.49
CA THR A 598 6.17 12.39 -21.48
C THR A 598 6.15 11.06 -20.72
N GLN A 599 5.05 10.31 -20.83
CA GLN A 599 4.87 8.94 -20.33
C GLN A 599 5.69 7.92 -21.16
N GLY A 600 5.74 8.07 -22.49
CA GLY A 600 6.34 7.07 -23.40
C GLY A 600 7.85 6.86 -23.23
N TYR A 601 8.61 7.89 -22.81
CA TYR A 601 10.05 7.72 -22.50
C TYR A 601 10.27 6.94 -21.18
N LYS A 602 9.39 7.13 -20.18
CA LYS A 602 9.46 6.38 -18.93
C LYS A 602 9.11 4.92 -19.18
N GLU A 603 8.01 4.66 -19.89
CA GLU A 603 7.59 3.32 -20.30
C GLU A 603 8.69 2.61 -21.09
N PHE A 604 9.27 3.27 -22.09
CA PHE A 604 10.40 2.75 -22.86
C PHE A 604 11.57 2.36 -21.95
N LYS A 605 11.98 3.27 -21.06
CA LYS A 605 13.10 3.01 -20.15
C LYS A 605 12.80 1.87 -19.19
N THR A 606 11.59 1.82 -18.61
CA THR A 606 11.13 0.75 -17.73
C THR A 606 11.12 -0.58 -18.45
N GLU A 607 10.54 -0.65 -19.65
CA GLU A 607 10.44 -1.87 -20.46
C GLU A 607 11.82 -2.40 -20.86
N VAL A 608 12.76 -1.52 -21.25
CA VAL A 608 14.16 -1.89 -21.47
C VAL A 608 14.82 -2.40 -20.18
N GLU A 609 14.70 -1.68 -19.07
CA GLU A 609 15.33 -2.07 -17.80
C GLU A 609 14.79 -3.40 -17.25
N LEU A 610 13.50 -3.67 -17.45
CA LEU A 610 12.83 -4.91 -17.05
C LEU A 610 13.29 -6.08 -17.94
N LEU A 611 13.12 -5.95 -19.26
CA LEU A 611 13.40 -7.03 -20.22
C LEU A 611 14.90 -7.34 -20.37
N LEU A 612 15.78 -6.43 -19.92
CA LEU A 612 17.21 -6.73 -19.76
C LEU A 612 17.52 -7.65 -18.56
N ARG A 613 16.59 -7.77 -17.60
CA ARG A 613 16.78 -8.55 -16.36
C ARG A 613 15.95 -9.83 -16.34
N VAL A 614 14.90 -9.92 -17.16
CA VAL A 614 14.00 -11.08 -17.20
C VAL A 614 14.21 -11.92 -18.44
N HIS A 615 14.35 -13.23 -18.24
CA HIS A 615 14.41 -14.21 -19.31
C HIS A 615 13.61 -15.43 -18.90
N HIS A 616 12.49 -15.67 -19.58
CA HIS A 616 11.61 -16.79 -19.33
C HIS A 616 10.93 -17.23 -20.62
N VAL A 617 10.66 -18.53 -20.74
CA VAL A 617 10.09 -19.12 -21.96
C VAL A 617 8.71 -18.56 -22.32
N ASN A 618 7.95 -18.09 -21.32
CA ASN A 618 6.63 -17.48 -21.48
C ASN A 618 6.61 -15.94 -21.42
N LEU A 619 7.75 -15.28 -21.61
CA LEU A 619 7.84 -13.82 -21.78
C LEU A 619 8.46 -13.53 -23.15
N VAL A 620 7.98 -12.47 -23.81
CA VAL A 620 8.53 -12.05 -25.10
C VAL A 620 9.95 -11.49 -24.90
N SER A 621 10.88 -12.00 -25.70
CA SER A 621 12.30 -11.69 -25.61
C SER A 621 12.63 -10.38 -26.32
N LEU A 622 13.31 -9.48 -25.60
CA LEU A 622 13.89 -8.26 -26.19
C LEU A 622 15.23 -8.59 -26.86
N ILE A 623 15.29 -8.40 -28.18
CA ILE A 623 16.50 -8.59 -29.00
C ILE A 623 17.42 -7.38 -28.91
N GLY A 624 16.85 -6.17 -28.85
CA GLY A 624 17.60 -4.93 -28.72
C GLY A 624 16.70 -3.70 -28.66
N TYR A 625 17.33 -2.53 -28.61
CA TYR A 625 16.64 -1.25 -28.51
C TYR A 625 17.40 -0.14 -29.24
N CYS A 626 16.67 0.91 -29.63
CA CYS A 626 17.19 2.16 -30.16
C CYS A 626 16.82 3.30 -29.22
N ASP A 627 17.81 4.10 -28.83
CA ASP A 627 17.67 5.29 -27.98
C ASP A 627 18.50 6.40 -28.63
N GLU A 628 17.97 7.07 -29.65
CA GLU A 628 18.64 8.18 -30.35
C GLU A 628 17.78 9.44 -30.33
N GLY A 629 17.96 10.28 -29.32
CA GLY A 629 17.24 11.55 -29.22
C GLY A 629 15.74 11.34 -29.03
N ASN A 630 14.96 11.66 -30.06
CA ASN A 630 13.50 11.46 -30.07
C ASN A 630 13.08 10.16 -30.77
N ASP A 631 14.03 9.39 -31.29
CA ASP A 631 13.81 8.17 -32.04
C ASP A 631 14.02 6.95 -31.14
N LEU A 632 12.93 6.47 -30.54
CA LEU A 632 12.90 5.34 -29.62
C LEU A 632 12.26 4.12 -30.29
N ALA A 633 12.94 2.97 -30.20
CA ALA A 633 12.38 1.72 -30.70
C ALA A 633 12.80 0.51 -29.87
N LEU A 634 11.91 -0.48 -29.77
CA LEU A 634 12.15 -1.78 -29.14
C LEU A 634 12.08 -2.86 -30.21
N ILE A 635 13.06 -3.75 -30.22
CA ILE A 635 13.17 -4.86 -31.17
C ILE A 635 12.92 -6.16 -30.41
N TYR A 636 11.82 -6.84 -30.70
CA TYR A 636 11.43 -8.10 -30.09
C TYR A 636 11.57 -9.27 -31.05
N GLU A 637 11.56 -10.48 -30.51
CA GLU A 637 11.24 -11.67 -31.30
C GLU A 637 9.88 -11.51 -31.99
N PHE A 638 9.78 -12.02 -33.21
CA PHE A 638 8.53 -12.01 -33.96
C PHE A 638 7.65 -13.18 -33.52
N MET A 639 6.35 -12.92 -33.37
CA MET A 639 5.36 -13.91 -32.93
C MET A 639 4.39 -14.19 -34.09
N GLU A 640 4.53 -15.35 -34.74
CA GLU A 640 3.91 -15.67 -36.03
C GLU A 640 2.38 -15.70 -35.96
N ASN A 641 1.84 -16.14 -34.82
CA ASN A 641 0.40 -16.24 -34.61
C ASN A 641 -0.22 -14.98 -34.00
N GLY A 642 0.52 -13.88 -33.84
CA GLY A 642 -0.03 -12.61 -33.36
C GLY A 642 -0.56 -12.66 -31.93
N ASN A 643 -1.55 -11.81 -31.61
CA ASN A 643 -2.12 -11.73 -30.26
C ASN A 643 -3.35 -12.65 -30.08
N LEU A 644 -3.61 -13.06 -28.85
CA LEU A 644 -4.73 -13.94 -28.51
C LEU A 644 -6.10 -13.34 -28.87
N LYS A 645 -6.27 -12.01 -28.80
CA LYS A 645 -7.54 -11.36 -29.14
C LYS A 645 -7.98 -11.68 -30.57
N GLU A 646 -7.08 -11.62 -31.55
CA GLU A 646 -7.37 -11.94 -32.96
C GLU A 646 -7.94 -13.36 -33.16
N HIS A 647 -7.48 -14.32 -32.35
CA HIS A 647 -7.98 -15.71 -32.37
C HIS A 647 -9.31 -15.88 -31.64
N LEU A 648 -9.56 -15.04 -30.63
CA LEU A 648 -10.83 -15.04 -29.88
C LEU A 648 -11.94 -14.30 -30.62
N SER A 649 -11.62 -13.26 -31.40
CA SER A 649 -12.58 -12.48 -32.18
C SER A 649 -12.87 -13.07 -33.57
N GLY A 650 -12.07 -14.04 -34.01
CA GLY A 650 -12.22 -14.67 -35.34
C GLY A 650 -11.68 -13.81 -36.48
N GLU A 651 -10.85 -12.80 -36.19
CA GLU A 651 -10.24 -11.91 -37.18
C GLU A 651 -9.16 -12.60 -38.03
N ARG A 652 -8.60 -13.73 -37.54
CA ARG A 652 -7.74 -14.61 -38.34
C ARG A 652 -8.55 -15.75 -38.94
N ASP A 653 -8.69 -15.75 -40.26
CA ASP A 653 -9.23 -16.88 -41.04
C ASP A 653 -8.32 -18.10 -40.88
N GLY A 654 -8.56 -18.94 -39.86
CA GLY A 654 -7.76 -20.14 -39.63
C GLY A 654 -7.93 -20.78 -38.25
N SER A 655 -8.93 -21.67 -38.15
CA SER A 655 -9.19 -22.59 -37.02
C SER A 655 -9.48 -21.95 -35.65
N VAL A 656 -10.69 -22.20 -35.14
CA VAL A 656 -11.04 -21.95 -33.75
C VAL A 656 -10.07 -22.72 -32.85
N LEU A 657 -9.40 -22.03 -31.92
CA LEU A 657 -8.52 -22.66 -30.94
C LEU A 657 -9.25 -23.81 -30.24
N ASN A 658 -8.75 -25.04 -30.42
CA ASN A 658 -9.31 -26.20 -29.74
C ASN A 658 -9.03 -26.12 -28.22
N TRP A 659 -9.76 -26.91 -27.43
CA TRP A 659 -9.64 -26.89 -25.97
C TRP A 659 -8.23 -27.16 -25.44
N ARG A 660 -7.48 -28.04 -26.12
CA ARG A 660 -6.10 -28.33 -25.73
C ARG A 660 -5.20 -27.12 -25.91
N SER A 661 -5.33 -26.40 -27.02
CA SER A 661 -4.59 -25.15 -27.27
C SER A 661 -4.99 -24.05 -26.28
N ARG A 662 -6.29 -23.92 -25.97
CA ARG A 662 -6.78 -22.94 -24.97
C ARG A 662 -6.20 -23.19 -23.59
N LEU A 663 -6.20 -24.45 -23.14
CA LEU A 663 -5.64 -24.83 -21.85
C LEU A 663 -4.13 -24.59 -21.81
N LYS A 664 -3.41 -24.95 -22.88
CA LYS A 664 -1.97 -24.67 -23.02
C LYS A 664 -1.69 -23.16 -22.88
N ILE A 665 -2.42 -22.32 -23.61
CA ILE A 665 -2.26 -20.86 -23.57
C ILE A 665 -2.52 -20.30 -22.16
N ALA A 666 -3.55 -20.79 -21.48
CA ALA A 666 -3.88 -20.36 -20.12
C ALA A 666 -2.77 -20.73 -19.12
N ILE A 667 -2.28 -21.97 -19.18
CA ILE A 667 -1.18 -22.45 -18.32
C ILE A 667 0.09 -21.66 -18.59
N GLU A 668 0.49 -21.51 -19.85
CA GLU A 668 1.72 -20.80 -20.24
C GLU A 668 1.66 -19.31 -19.89
N SER A 669 0.50 -18.67 -20.02
CA SER A 669 0.30 -17.30 -19.52
C SER A 669 0.45 -17.23 -18.00
N ALA A 670 -0.13 -18.18 -17.26
CA ALA A 670 -0.02 -18.24 -15.80
C ALA A 670 1.43 -18.47 -15.35
N LEU A 671 2.19 -19.34 -16.02
CA LEU A 671 3.62 -19.57 -15.76
C LEU A 671 4.45 -18.30 -15.99
N GLY A 672 4.12 -17.52 -17.03
CA GLY A 672 4.74 -16.21 -17.25
C GLY A 672 4.49 -15.24 -16.09
N ILE A 673 3.27 -15.19 -15.56
CA ILE A 673 2.88 -14.35 -14.42
C ILE A 673 3.57 -14.82 -13.13
N GLU A 674 3.56 -16.13 -12.87
CA GLU A 674 4.21 -16.75 -11.71
C GLU A 674 5.70 -16.41 -11.66
N TYR A 675 6.40 -16.53 -12.79
CA TYR A 675 7.80 -16.17 -12.90
C TYR A 675 8.06 -14.69 -12.55
N LEU A 676 7.19 -13.77 -12.99
CA LEU A 676 7.33 -12.35 -12.67
C LEU A 676 7.08 -12.09 -11.17
N HIS A 677 6.07 -12.72 -10.59
CA HIS A 677 5.63 -12.48 -9.21
C HIS A 677 6.53 -13.15 -8.16
N ILE A 678 7.03 -14.35 -8.45
CA ILE A 678 7.72 -15.20 -7.47
C ILE A 678 9.16 -15.47 -7.92
N GLY A 679 9.36 -15.72 -9.22
CA GLY A 679 10.65 -16.09 -9.79
C GLY A 679 11.68 -14.95 -9.83
N CYS A 680 11.22 -13.70 -9.91
CA CYS A 680 12.08 -12.54 -10.03
C CYS A 680 12.39 -11.88 -8.68
N LYS A 681 13.62 -11.34 -8.53
CA LYS A 681 14.05 -10.58 -7.35
C LYS A 681 14.63 -9.23 -7.76
N PRO A 682 13.95 -8.11 -7.48
CA PRO A 682 12.66 -8.01 -6.78
C PRO A 682 11.48 -8.57 -7.60
N PRO A 683 10.36 -8.99 -6.94
CA PRO A 683 9.11 -9.34 -7.60
C PRO A 683 8.64 -8.23 -8.54
N MET A 684 8.14 -8.61 -9.72
CA MET A 684 7.61 -7.69 -10.72
C MET A 684 6.15 -7.98 -11.00
N VAL A 685 5.33 -6.94 -11.13
CA VAL A 685 3.89 -7.07 -11.44
C VAL A 685 3.64 -6.46 -12.81
N HIS A 686 3.11 -7.25 -13.74
CA HIS A 686 2.91 -6.83 -15.14
C HIS A 686 1.84 -5.75 -15.31
N ARG A 687 0.78 -5.74 -14.48
CA ARG A 687 -0.29 -4.72 -14.40
C ARG A 687 -1.14 -4.46 -15.66
N ASP A 688 -0.84 -5.07 -16.80
CA ASP A 688 -1.60 -4.93 -18.06
C ASP A 688 -1.78 -6.29 -18.77
N VAL A 689 -2.18 -7.32 -18.02
CA VAL A 689 -2.46 -8.64 -18.58
C VAL A 689 -3.84 -8.64 -19.25
N LYS A 690 -3.85 -8.69 -20.58
CA LYS A 690 -5.06 -8.72 -21.42
C LYS A 690 -4.79 -9.52 -22.69
N SER A 691 -5.85 -9.93 -23.40
CA SER A 691 -5.75 -10.78 -24.60
C SER A 691 -4.96 -10.15 -25.75
N THR A 692 -4.79 -8.83 -25.80
CA THR A 692 -3.93 -8.16 -26.79
C THR A 692 -2.43 -8.25 -26.46
N ASN A 693 -2.09 -8.54 -25.20
CA ASN A 693 -0.72 -8.58 -24.68
C ASN A 693 -0.22 -10.02 -24.48
N ILE A 694 -1.04 -11.02 -24.84
CA ILE A 694 -0.64 -12.42 -24.90
C ILE A 694 -0.37 -12.74 -26.37
N LEU A 695 0.91 -12.92 -26.72
CA LEU A 695 1.33 -13.24 -28.08
C LEU A 695 1.56 -14.74 -28.25
N LEU A 696 1.31 -15.23 -29.45
CA LEU A 696 1.31 -16.64 -29.80
C LEU A 696 2.40 -16.92 -30.84
N GLY A 697 3.31 -17.84 -30.53
CA GLY A 697 4.35 -18.27 -31.47
C GLY A 697 3.83 -19.32 -32.45
N GLN A 698 4.68 -19.80 -33.35
CA GLN A 698 4.33 -20.72 -34.45
C GLN A 698 3.51 -21.95 -34.00
N HIS A 699 3.78 -22.52 -32.81
CA HIS A 699 3.06 -23.68 -32.27
C HIS A 699 2.08 -23.31 -31.13
N PHE A 700 1.54 -22.09 -31.17
CA PHE A 700 0.61 -21.54 -30.19
C PHE A 700 1.14 -21.53 -28.75
N GLU A 701 2.47 -21.45 -28.59
CA GLU A 701 3.10 -21.12 -27.31
C GLU A 701 2.77 -19.68 -26.91
N ALA A 702 2.27 -19.50 -25.70
CA ALA A 702 1.87 -18.21 -25.17
C ALA A 702 3.04 -17.51 -24.48
N LYS A 703 3.25 -16.24 -24.85
CA LYS A 703 4.20 -15.34 -24.23
C LYS A 703 3.55 -14.01 -23.87
N LEU A 704 3.84 -13.50 -22.68
CA LEU A 704 3.41 -12.17 -22.27
C LEU A 704 4.30 -11.09 -22.90
N ALA A 705 3.67 -10.01 -23.36
CA ALA A 705 4.29 -8.86 -24.00
C ALA A 705 3.79 -7.54 -23.39
N ASP A 706 4.46 -6.45 -23.75
CA ASP A 706 4.08 -5.07 -23.38
C ASP A 706 4.17 -4.78 -21.87
N PHE A 707 5.40 -4.65 -21.38
CA PHE A 707 5.72 -4.48 -19.95
C PHE A 707 5.83 -2.99 -19.52
N GLY A 708 5.50 -2.06 -20.42
CA GLY A 708 5.61 -0.62 -20.19
C GLY A 708 4.47 -0.06 -19.35
N LEU A 709 4.82 0.67 -18.27
CA LEU A 709 3.94 1.55 -17.50
C LEU A 709 4.55 2.94 -17.33
#